data_AF-A0A7S0KBW0-F1
#
_entry.id   AF-A0A7S0KBW0-F1
#
_cell.length_a   1.000
_cell.length_b   1.000
_cell.length_c   1.000
_cell.angle_alpha   90.00
_cell.angle_beta   90.00
_cell.angle_gamma   90.00
#
_symmetry.space_group_name_H-M   'P 1'
#
loop_
_entity.id
_entity.type
_entity.pdbx_description
1 polymer ?
#
loop_
_entity_poly.entity_id
_entity_poly.type
_entity_poly.pdbx_seq_one_letter_code
_entity_poly.pdbx_strand_id
1 'polypeptide(L)'
;LPPFANAENRALDRAIREKERTLDVIEDETEENRDRVGVMGEHLKAVQQELVFTQSRVESKAKEAETERHMKRMSEMAITRVREDIKRMEREELDLNDKTVSLQTSVHRGNEKLEQFKLLMNWNQEELEQWATASKQKEEDNLALEKYQRADEARVRELNQAIEKMTKAVHAKRTELENEVTDTQTAQIELDRAAEDFRALHAERQNLVRQWEDAILSMKQRDHAIQEASRLFAARKKELRIKQQTLDERARFLDQELANNKEIDAAIQTTDRGLGALREEFASETTTQRELQDEVDIVKNTLAKAAADLAQADAGNEAKGMTLAEKRKKLERARKKVDAAVRRLEEEKVELMSLEEKQAELERIMRDNESELDAVIKEGAAHKDLLVKSNQELTDLRAKERDLASQIEGGRSQNKSMTQKIKSLDALVLQQQENLYNIEFQIQGLERKVARAGGLRSDEESRVMNAKIAAIQAVLDERTAEFDILTSSVKRAEDDLTHAKRKNNDLKKSAKQVADELHEVNLESDTTAKAVKEAVKEKEDRMVAHDVLKLEVKRLRDQLNARADEVFSLENRKMQLQLSMEERKHEVEVHRELLAAQLKMVQEDIHRATLEMRERAMKVGRLQNKFDILVNKVKREEGEEHSQAYYVIKAAQEREEMQHKGDTLDAKIRKAEKEVKALEATLEKMNGKNNDFRASTRKASDEGDLLATRAALREKLDAAYEKMKAVKDEETALRRDLDRHDQRLNALHDEAGALNGSLDHLETLAGTSEETLRQAATTAESIAERLAEARDEYRRRAGVPSDDDGAVGIEELDLRTQELRE
;
A
#
# COMPACT_ATOMS: atom_id res chain seq x y z
N LEU A 1 -57.23 129.25 -144.94
CA LEU A 1 -57.60 128.67 -146.26
C LEU A 1 -57.64 129.75 -147.33
N PRO A 2 -57.01 129.57 -148.50
CA PRO A 2 -57.09 130.50 -149.64
C PRO A 2 -58.44 130.42 -150.40
N PRO A 3 -58.78 131.40 -151.27
CA PRO A 3 -60.17 131.65 -151.68
C PRO A 3 -60.82 130.66 -152.67
N PHE A 4 -60.06 129.74 -153.27
CA PHE A 4 -60.54 128.86 -154.35
C PHE A 4 -60.83 127.39 -153.92
N ALA A 5 -60.85 127.11 -152.61
CA ALA A 5 -61.10 125.75 -152.10
C ALA A 5 -62.60 125.35 -152.15
N ASN A 6 -62.88 124.25 -152.85
CA ASN A 6 -64.17 123.56 -152.93
C ASN A 6 -64.64 123.02 -151.55
N ALA A 7 -65.93 122.65 -151.46
CA ALA A 7 -66.60 122.33 -150.20
C ALA A 7 -66.04 121.09 -149.48
N GLU A 8 -65.63 120.07 -150.22
CA GLU A 8 -65.10 118.79 -149.69
C GLU A 8 -63.82 119.00 -148.86
N ASN A 9 -62.90 119.83 -149.33
CA ASN A 9 -61.66 120.16 -148.62
C ASN A 9 -61.92 120.90 -147.28
N ARG A 10 -63.06 121.59 -147.15
CA ARG A 10 -63.52 122.23 -145.88
C ARG A 10 -64.28 121.28 -144.96
N ALA A 11 -64.63 120.08 -145.40
CA ALA A 11 -65.11 119.00 -144.55
C ALA A 11 -63.93 118.19 -143.98
N LEU A 12 -62.94 117.87 -144.82
CA LEU A 12 -61.74 117.14 -144.42
C LEU A 12 -60.91 117.87 -143.36
N ASP A 13 -60.64 119.18 -143.50
CA ASP A 13 -59.92 119.98 -142.48
C ASP A 13 -60.61 119.96 -141.10
N ARG A 14 -61.95 119.89 -141.06
CA ARG A 14 -62.69 119.76 -139.79
C ARG A 14 -62.53 118.37 -139.17
N ALA A 15 -62.64 117.30 -139.97
CA ALA A 15 -62.44 115.94 -139.49
C ALA A 15 -61.01 115.68 -139.01
N ILE A 16 -60.00 116.30 -139.65
CA ILE A 16 -58.60 116.24 -139.23
C ILE A 16 -58.44 116.90 -137.84
N ARG A 17 -58.91 118.15 -137.67
CA ARG A 17 -58.82 118.88 -136.39
C ARG A 17 -59.58 118.21 -135.24
N GLU A 18 -60.66 117.51 -135.55
CA GLU A 18 -61.41 116.73 -134.56
C GLU A 18 -60.63 115.48 -134.13
N LYS A 19 -59.91 114.83 -135.07
CA LYS A 19 -58.99 113.74 -134.75
C LYS A 19 -57.72 114.19 -134.01
N GLU A 20 -57.14 115.32 -134.37
CA GLU A 20 -55.98 115.91 -133.68
C GLU A 20 -56.31 116.11 -132.18
N ARG A 21 -57.47 116.72 -131.87
CA ARG A 21 -57.92 116.88 -130.47
C ARG A 21 -58.15 115.56 -129.72
N THR A 22 -58.63 114.51 -130.39
CA THR A 22 -58.74 113.20 -129.75
C THR A 22 -57.40 112.52 -129.55
N LEU A 23 -56.38 112.89 -130.33
CA LEU A 23 -55.01 112.42 -130.16
C LEU A 23 -54.38 113.08 -128.92
N ASP A 24 -54.47 114.42 -128.82
CA ASP A 24 -53.96 115.18 -127.67
C ASP A 24 -54.48 114.61 -126.32
N VAL A 25 -55.78 114.33 -126.21
CA VAL A 25 -56.39 113.76 -124.98
C VAL A 25 -55.89 112.35 -124.68
N ILE A 26 -55.64 111.52 -125.70
CA ILE A 26 -55.11 110.16 -125.51
C ILE A 26 -53.62 110.20 -125.16
N GLU A 27 -52.86 111.18 -125.66
CA GLU A 27 -51.47 111.41 -125.25
C GLU A 27 -51.41 111.82 -123.78
N ASP A 28 -52.22 112.79 -123.33
CA ASP A 28 -52.34 113.17 -121.90
C ASP A 28 -52.71 111.97 -121.00
N GLU A 29 -53.75 111.18 -121.35
CA GLU A 29 -54.17 110.00 -120.59
C GLU A 29 -53.11 108.87 -120.56
N THR A 30 -52.27 108.79 -121.59
CA THR A 30 -51.19 107.79 -121.64
C THR A 30 -49.93 108.24 -120.92
N GLU A 31 -49.62 109.54 -120.87
CA GLU A 31 -48.58 110.09 -119.99
C GLU A 31 -48.96 109.91 -118.51
N GLU A 32 -50.19 110.27 -118.09
CA GLU A 32 -50.63 110.09 -116.70
C GLU A 32 -50.57 108.62 -116.25
N ASN A 33 -51.00 107.68 -117.11
CA ASN A 33 -50.85 106.25 -116.81
C ASN A 33 -49.40 105.80 -116.74
N ARG A 34 -48.51 106.36 -117.57
CA ARG A 34 -47.08 106.02 -117.59
C ARG A 34 -46.39 106.47 -116.31
N ASP A 35 -46.70 107.67 -115.84
CA ASP A 35 -46.22 108.20 -114.56
C ASP A 35 -46.78 107.38 -113.38
N ARG A 36 -48.07 107.03 -113.40
CA ARG A 36 -48.66 106.17 -112.36
C ARG A 36 -48.02 104.78 -112.31
N VAL A 37 -47.71 104.18 -113.46
CA VAL A 37 -46.95 102.93 -113.55
C VAL A 37 -45.52 103.10 -113.05
N GLY A 38 -44.88 104.24 -113.32
CA GLY A 38 -43.57 104.60 -112.76
C GLY A 38 -43.58 104.60 -111.23
N VAL A 39 -44.47 105.39 -110.62
CA VAL A 39 -44.63 105.49 -109.16
C VAL A 39 -44.98 104.13 -108.52
N MET A 40 -45.88 103.36 -109.14
CA MET A 40 -46.20 102.00 -108.65
C MET A 40 -45.00 101.04 -108.76
N GLY A 41 -44.16 101.18 -109.79
CA GLY A 41 -42.93 100.41 -109.95
C GLY A 41 -41.87 100.76 -108.91
N GLU A 42 -41.74 102.03 -108.53
CA GLU A 42 -40.87 102.46 -107.43
C GLU A 42 -41.39 101.98 -106.07
N HIS A 43 -42.70 102.09 -105.82
CA HIS A 43 -43.31 101.55 -104.60
C HIS A 43 -43.17 100.02 -104.51
N LEU A 44 -43.29 99.29 -105.63
CA LEU A 44 -43.05 97.84 -105.66
C LEU A 44 -41.60 97.51 -105.27
N LYS A 45 -40.61 98.26 -105.75
CA LYS A 45 -39.20 98.10 -105.35
C LYS A 45 -39.01 98.36 -103.85
N ALA A 46 -39.63 99.41 -103.31
CA ALA A 46 -39.59 99.70 -101.87
C ALA A 46 -40.22 98.56 -101.04
N VAL A 47 -41.39 98.05 -101.45
CA VAL A 47 -42.04 96.91 -100.77
C VAL A 47 -41.22 95.62 -100.87
N GLN A 48 -40.58 95.35 -102.01
CA GLN A 48 -39.65 94.22 -102.16
C GLN A 48 -38.43 94.38 -101.24
N GLN A 49 -37.89 95.59 -101.11
CA GLN A 49 -36.77 95.87 -100.22
C GLN A 49 -37.16 95.70 -98.74
N GLU A 50 -38.34 96.17 -98.32
CA GLU A 50 -38.90 95.92 -96.98
C GLU A 50 -39.19 94.43 -96.72
N LEU A 51 -39.62 93.68 -97.74
CA LEU A 51 -39.81 92.23 -97.64
C LEU A 51 -38.47 91.52 -97.41
N VAL A 52 -37.40 91.93 -98.10
CA VAL A 52 -36.04 91.41 -97.86
C VAL A 52 -35.52 91.81 -96.47
N PHE A 53 -35.75 93.04 -96.02
CA PHE A 53 -35.36 93.48 -94.68
C PHE A 53 -36.13 92.75 -93.57
N THR A 54 -37.43 92.53 -93.73
CA THR A 54 -38.23 91.76 -92.77
C THR A 54 -37.87 90.28 -92.77
N GLN A 55 -37.63 89.67 -93.93
CA GLN A 55 -37.13 88.30 -94.03
C GLN A 55 -35.76 88.15 -93.34
N SER A 56 -34.82 89.07 -93.59
CA SER A 56 -33.51 89.10 -92.92
C SER A 56 -33.62 89.24 -91.39
N ARG A 57 -34.56 90.07 -90.89
CA ARG A 57 -34.87 90.16 -89.45
C ARG A 57 -35.47 88.86 -88.89
N VAL A 58 -36.35 88.19 -89.63
CA VAL A 58 -36.94 86.90 -89.22
C VAL A 58 -35.88 85.80 -89.18
N GLU A 59 -35.01 85.70 -90.19
CA GLU A 59 -33.89 84.75 -90.21
C GLU A 59 -32.90 85.01 -89.07
N SER A 60 -32.62 86.27 -88.77
CA SER A 60 -31.78 86.66 -87.63
C SER A 60 -32.44 86.25 -86.29
N LYS A 61 -33.74 86.49 -86.12
CA LYS A 61 -34.50 86.06 -84.93
C LYS A 61 -34.64 84.54 -84.82
N ALA A 62 -34.72 83.81 -85.94
CA ALA A 62 -34.71 82.36 -85.95
C ALA A 62 -33.36 81.81 -85.46
N LYS A 63 -32.24 82.38 -85.95
CA LYS A 63 -30.89 82.04 -85.48
C LYS A 63 -30.70 82.36 -84.00
N GLU A 64 -31.15 83.53 -83.53
CA GLU A 64 -31.16 83.85 -82.09
C GLU A 64 -31.97 82.83 -81.26
N ALA A 65 -33.18 82.46 -81.70
CA ALA A 65 -33.98 81.45 -81.01
C ALA A 65 -33.31 80.06 -81.02
N GLU A 66 -32.53 79.72 -82.05
CA GLU A 66 -31.72 78.50 -82.08
C GLU A 66 -30.53 78.55 -81.12
N THR A 67 -29.83 79.69 -81.01
CA THR A 67 -28.75 79.86 -80.02
C THR A 67 -29.30 79.83 -78.60
N GLU A 68 -30.45 80.44 -78.33
CA GLU A 68 -31.16 80.32 -77.03
C GLU A 68 -31.56 78.87 -76.71
N ARG A 69 -32.13 78.13 -77.67
CA ARG A 69 -32.44 76.69 -77.50
C ARG A 69 -31.18 75.84 -77.31
N HIS A 70 -30.05 76.23 -77.88
CA HIS A 70 -28.77 75.57 -77.64
C HIS A 70 -28.24 75.88 -76.23
N MET A 71 -28.21 77.15 -75.82
CA MET A 71 -27.82 77.57 -74.47
C MET A 71 -28.70 76.90 -73.40
N LYS A 72 -30.03 76.87 -73.60
CA LYS A 72 -30.96 76.17 -72.69
C LYS A 72 -30.63 74.69 -72.56
N ARG A 73 -30.37 73.97 -73.67
CA ARG A 73 -29.96 72.56 -73.63
C ARG A 73 -28.62 72.37 -72.91
N MET A 74 -27.64 73.24 -73.14
CA MET A 74 -26.36 73.20 -72.43
C MET A 74 -26.54 73.45 -70.92
N SER A 75 -27.42 74.37 -70.53
CA SER A 75 -27.78 74.60 -69.12
C SER A 75 -28.53 73.42 -68.51
N GLU A 76 -29.47 72.81 -69.22
CA GLU A 76 -30.19 71.60 -68.79
C GLU A 76 -29.22 70.42 -68.59
N MET A 77 -28.29 70.20 -69.52
CA MET A 77 -27.22 69.20 -69.40
C MET A 77 -26.26 69.49 -68.24
N ALA A 78 -25.93 70.76 -67.99
CA ALA A 78 -25.15 71.15 -66.82
C ALA A 78 -25.91 70.87 -65.52
N ILE A 79 -27.21 71.15 -65.46
CA ILE A 79 -28.08 70.86 -64.31
C ILE A 79 -28.22 69.35 -64.08
N THR A 80 -28.39 68.53 -65.13
CA THR A 80 -28.44 67.06 -64.96
C THR A 80 -27.11 66.52 -64.45
N ARG A 81 -25.98 66.99 -65.01
CA ARG A 81 -24.64 66.62 -64.53
C ARG A 81 -24.42 67.01 -63.07
N VAL A 82 -24.77 68.24 -62.68
CA VAL A 82 -24.66 68.68 -61.28
C VAL A 82 -25.58 67.86 -60.36
N ARG A 83 -26.77 67.44 -60.81
CA ARG A 83 -27.64 66.54 -60.04
C ARG A 83 -27.09 65.12 -59.92
N GLU A 84 -26.40 64.62 -60.94
CA GLU A 84 -25.70 63.33 -60.89
C GLU A 84 -24.46 63.39 -60.00
N ASP A 85 -23.71 64.49 -60.06
CA ASP A 85 -22.60 64.78 -59.15
C ASP A 85 -23.09 64.87 -57.70
N ILE A 86 -24.17 65.62 -57.41
CA ILE A 86 -24.81 65.66 -56.08
C ILE A 86 -25.21 64.24 -55.61
N LYS A 87 -25.91 63.46 -56.45
CA LYS A 87 -26.29 62.07 -56.11
C LYS A 87 -25.09 61.13 -55.91
N ARG A 88 -23.92 61.44 -56.48
CA ARG A 88 -22.68 60.71 -56.21
C ARG A 88 -22.12 61.14 -54.87
N MET A 89 -22.02 62.45 -54.60
CA MET A 89 -21.58 62.98 -53.30
C MET A 89 -22.45 62.50 -52.13
N GLU A 90 -23.78 62.45 -52.29
CA GLU A 90 -24.72 61.91 -51.29
C GLU A 90 -24.44 60.44 -50.96
N ARG A 91 -24.07 59.62 -51.96
CA ARG A 91 -23.66 58.22 -51.72
C ARG A 91 -22.29 58.12 -51.05
N GLU A 92 -21.34 58.95 -51.48
CA GLU A 92 -20.02 59.03 -50.86
C GLU A 92 -20.11 59.49 -49.40
N GLU A 93 -21.04 60.40 -49.08
CA GLU A 93 -21.35 60.85 -47.72
C GLU A 93 -21.95 59.72 -46.88
N LEU A 94 -22.92 58.96 -47.41
CA LEU A 94 -23.47 57.76 -46.75
C LEU A 94 -22.38 56.69 -46.50
N ASP A 95 -21.58 56.37 -47.51
CA ASP A 95 -20.47 55.43 -47.40
C ASP A 95 -19.43 55.88 -46.35
N LEU A 96 -19.15 57.18 -46.27
CA LEU A 96 -18.24 57.76 -45.27
C LEU A 96 -18.87 57.77 -43.87
N ASN A 97 -20.17 58.00 -43.76
CA ASN A 97 -20.90 57.90 -42.50
C ASN A 97 -20.90 56.45 -41.98
N ASP A 98 -21.19 55.46 -42.82
CA ASP A 98 -21.16 54.03 -42.45
C ASP A 98 -19.74 53.58 -42.05
N LYS A 99 -18.71 54.05 -42.77
CA LYS A 99 -17.30 53.87 -42.36
C LYS A 99 -17.01 54.53 -41.02
N THR A 100 -17.56 55.72 -40.76
CA THR A 100 -17.38 56.44 -39.48
C THR A 100 -18.06 55.71 -38.33
N VAL A 101 -19.29 55.22 -38.50
CA VAL A 101 -20.01 54.40 -37.51
C VAL A 101 -19.28 53.08 -37.25
N SER A 102 -18.76 52.43 -38.30
CA SER A 102 -17.93 51.22 -38.18
C SER A 102 -16.63 51.48 -37.40
N LEU A 103 -15.93 52.57 -37.72
CA LEU A 103 -14.73 53.00 -36.99
C LEU A 103 -15.03 53.36 -35.53
N GLN A 104 -16.11 54.09 -35.25
CA GLN A 104 -16.55 54.39 -33.89
C GLN A 104 -16.89 53.11 -33.10
N THR A 105 -17.57 52.16 -33.72
CA THR A 105 -17.88 50.85 -33.12
C THR A 105 -16.59 50.06 -32.83
N SER A 106 -15.62 50.10 -33.75
CA SER A 106 -14.30 49.47 -33.58
C SER A 106 -13.50 50.13 -32.44
N VAL A 107 -13.49 51.46 -32.36
CA VAL A 107 -12.88 52.23 -31.28
C VAL A 107 -13.55 51.94 -29.94
N HIS A 108 -14.88 51.82 -29.89
CA HIS A 108 -15.59 51.48 -28.66
C HIS A 108 -15.21 50.08 -28.16
N ARG A 109 -15.23 49.06 -29.03
CA ARG A 109 -14.72 47.71 -28.71
C ARG A 109 -13.23 47.70 -28.34
N GLY A 110 -12.44 48.59 -28.93
CA GLY A 110 -11.04 48.81 -28.57
C GLY A 110 -10.88 49.37 -27.15
N ASN A 111 -11.73 50.33 -26.77
CA ASN A 111 -11.76 50.90 -25.43
C ASN A 111 -12.28 49.89 -24.39
N GLU A 112 -13.33 49.12 -24.67
CA GLU A 112 -13.80 48.03 -23.81
C GLU A 112 -12.67 47.02 -23.54
N LYS A 113 -11.91 46.62 -24.58
CA LYS A 113 -10.73 45.76 -24.42
C LYS A 113 -9.62 46.43 -23.63
N LEU A 114 -9.39 47.74 -23.81
CA LEU A 114 -8.41 48.49 -23.04
C LEU A 114 -8.81 48.58 -21.54
N GLU A 115 -10.10 48.70 -21.24
CA GLU A 115 -10.62 48.66 -19.87
C GLU A 115 -10.50 47.27 -19.26
N GLN A 116 -10.79 46.21 -20.01
CA GLN A 116 -10.52 44.82 -19.60
C GLN A 116 -9.03 44.59 -19.32
N PHE A 117 -8.13 45.10 -20.17
CA PHE A 117 -6.68 45.02 -19.93
C PHE A 117 -6.22 45.84 -18.72
N LYS A 118 -6.84 47.01 -18.43
CA LYS A 118 -6.56 47.77 -17.21
C LYS A 118 -7.01 47.02 -15.95
N LEU A 119 -8.21 46.42 -15.97
CA LEU A 119 -8.70 45.57 -14.88
C LEU A 119 -7.78 44.37 -14.64
N LEU A 120 -7.38 43.68 -15.71
CA LEU A 120 -6.44 42.56 -15.63
C LEU A 120 -5.05 43.01 -15.16
N MET A 121 -4.57 44.18 -15.59
CA MET A 121 -3.29 44.74 -15.15
C MET A 121 -3.32 45.08 -13.66
N ASN A 122 -4.41 45.69 -13.16
CA ASN A 122 -4.59 45.96 -11.74
C ASN A 122 -4.65 44.67 -10.93
N TRP A 123 -5.42 43.66 -11.38
CA TRP A 123 -5.50 42.37 -10.68
C TRP A 123 -4.14 41.66 -10.68
N ASN A 124 -3.44 41.60 -11.82
CA ASN A 124 -2.09 41.02 -11.89
C ASN A 124 -1.09 41.77 -10.99
N GLN A 125 -1.26 43.09 -10.80
CA GLN A 125 -0.44 43.88 -9.88
C GLN A 125 -0.78 43.57 -8.42
N GLU A 126 -2.05 43.53 -8.05
CA GLU A 126 -2.50 43.12 -6.70
C GLU A 126 -2.05 41.69 -6.36
N GLU A 127 -2.11 40.77 -7.34
CA GLU A 127 -1.63 39.40 -7.17
C GLU A 127 -0.10 39.37 -7.00
N LEU A 128 0.65 40.15 -7.80
CA LEU A 128 2.11 40.26 -7.66
C LEU A 128 2.51 40.86 -6.30
N GLU A 129 1.78 41.85 -5.80
CA GLU A 129 1.99 42.43 -4.47
C GLU A 129 1.67 41.42 -3.34
N GLN A 130 0.64 40.59 -3.51
CA GLN A 130 0.33 39.48 -2.60
C GLN A 130 1.42 38.39 -2.64
N TRP A 131 1.91 37.99 -3.81
CA TRP A 131 3.01 37.04 -3.94
C TRP A 131 4.32 37.60 -3.37
N ALA A 132 4.62 38.88 -3.58
CA ALA A 132 5.80 39.53 -3.02
C ALA A 132 5.76 39.63 -1.48
N THR A 133 4.60 39.97 -0.91
CA THR A 133 4.42 40.00 0.54
C THR A 133 4.45 38.60 1.17
N ALA A 134 3.83 37.60 0.54
CA ALA A 134 3.92 36.21 0.97
C ALA A 134 5.35 35.65 0.87
N SER A 135 6.08 35.94 -0.21
CA SER A 135 7.48 35.56 -0.38
C SER A 135 8.35 36.18 0.71
N LYS A 136 8.18 37.49 0.98
CA LYS A 136 8.89 38.19 2.06
C LYS A 136 8.59 37.61 3.44
N GLN A 137 7.32 37.31 3.74
CA GLN A 137 6.95 36.63 4.99
C GLN A 137 7.63 35.26 5.11
N LYS A 138 7.76 34.50 4.01
CA LYS A 138 8.47 33.21 4.02
C LYS A 138 9.99 33.34 4.13
N GLU A 139 10.59 34.41 3.60
CA GLU A 139 11.99 34.75 3.88
C GLU A 139 12.20 35.11 5.36
N GLU A 140 11.30 35.90 5.95
CA GLU A 140 11.32 36.25 7.39
C GLU A 140 11.13 35.01 8.29
N ASP A 141 10.18 34.13 7.97
CA ASP A 141 9.98 32.82 8.63
C ASP A 141 11.26 31.96 8.55
N ASN A 142 11.85 31.82 7.35
CA ASN A 142 13.07 31.04 7.15
C ASN A 142 14.26 31.60 7.91
N LEU A 143 14.42 32.94 7.97
CA LEU A 143 15.44 33.59 8.77
C LEU A 143 15.22 33.41 10.28
N ALA A 144 13.97 33.26 10.73
CA ALA A 144 13.66 32.91 12.12
C ALA A 144 14.01 31.44 12.41
N LEU A 145 13.65 30.51 11.51
CA LEU A 145 14.02 29.10 11.61
C LEU A 145 15.55 28.90 11.63
N GLU A 146 16.30 29.60 10.77
CA GLU A 146 17.76 29.52 10.76
C GLU A 146 18.39 30.05 12.06
N LYS A 147 17.81 31.11 12.65
CA LYS A 147 18.24 31.61 13.97
C LYS A 147 17.99 30.59 15.07
N TYR A 148 16.82 29.93 15.09
CA TYR A 148 16.53 28.87 16.05
C TYR A 148 17.46 27.66 15.84
N GLN A 149 17.67 27.21 14.60
CA GLN A 149 18.61 26.13 14.29
C GLN A 149 20.02 26.45 14.79
N ARG A 150 20.55 27.67 14.55
CA ARG A 150 21.87 28.07 15.05
C ARG A 150 21.94 28.13 16.58
N ALA A 151 20.83 28.49 17.25
CA ALA A 151 20.74 28.46 18.72
C ALA A 151 20.71 27.02 19.26
N ASP A 152 19.96 26.13 18.62
CA ASP A 152 19.93 24.70 18.96
C ASP A 152 21.28 24.02 18.69
N GLU A 153 21.95 24.33 17.57
CA GLU A 153 23.32 23.86 17.28
C GLU A 153 24.35 24.37 18.30
N ALA A 154 24.18 25.59 18.84
CA ALA A 154 24.98 26.06 19.96
C ALA A 154 24.67 25.27 21.23
N ARG A 155 23.39 25.03 21.54
CA ARG A 155 22.95 24.29 22.72
C ARG A 155 23.38 22.82 22.70
N VAL A 156 23.32 22.16 21.54
CA VAL A 156 23.83 20.80 21.32
C VAL A 156 25.35 20.75 21.55
N ARG A 157 26.11 21.76 21.09
CA ARG A 157 27.55 21.84 21.37
C ARG A 157 27.84 22.03 22.87
N GLU A 158 27.08 22.87 23.57
CA GLU A 158 27.20 23.02 25.03
C GLU A 158 26.91 21.70 25.78
N LEU A 159 25.83 21.02 25.42
CA LEU A 159 25.45 19.74 26.02
C LEU A 159 26.49 18.65 25.75
N ASN A 160 27.02 18.57 24.53
CA ASN A 160 28.10 17.64 24.19
C ASN A 160 29.39 17.93 24.98
N GLN A 161 29.77 19.20 25.16
CA GLN A 161 30.90 19.56 26.04
C GLN A 161 30.63 19.23 27.51
N ALA A 162 29.39 19.36 27.99
CA ALA A 162 29.01 18.96 29.34
C ALA A 162 29.10 17.44 29.52
N ILE A 163 28.60 16.66 28.55
CA ILE A 163 28.73 15.21 28.51
C ILE A 163 30.22 14.81 28.52
N GLU A 164 31.05 15.39 27.65
CA GLU A 164 32.48 15.07 27.60
C GLU A 164 33.20 15.37 28.94
N LYS A 165 32.88 16.50 29.59
CA LYS A 165 33.41 16.83 30.93
C LYS A 165 32.96 15.81 31.99
N MET A 166 31.68 15.45 32.00
CA MET A 166 31.15 14.46 32.96
C MET A 166 31.74 13.06 32.71
N THR A 167 31.88 12.63 31.46
CA THR A 167 32.54 11.37 31.10
C THR A 167 34.00 11.35 31.56
N LYS A 168 34.76 12.44 31.38
CA LYS A 168 36.13 12.56 31.90
C LYS A 168 36.18 12.51 33.43
N ALA A 169 35.25 13.18 34.11
CA ALA A 169 35.16 13.16 35.58
C ALA A 169 34.81 11.76 36.12
N VAL A 170 33.87 11.05 35.48
CA VAL A 170 33.52 9.66 35.82
C VAL A 170 34.71 8.73 35.59
N HIS A 171 35.45 8.89 34.48
CA HIS A 171 36.64 8.09 34.21
C HIS A 171 37.74 8.34 35.25
N ALA A 172 38.02 9.61 35.59
CA ALA A 172 38.97 9.97 36.63
C ALA A 172 38.59 9.39 38.01
N LYS A 173 37.31 9.48 38.41
CA LYS A 173 36.82 8.88 39.66
C LYS A 173 36.87 7.36 39.65
N ARG A 174 36.69 6.73 38.49
CA ARG A 174 36.88 5.29 38.33
C ARG A 174 38.35 4.89 38.48
N THR A 175 39.29 5.63 37.89
CA THR A 175 40.73 5.35 38.07
C THR A 175 41.20 5.61 39.50
N GLU A 176 40.67 6.64 40.18
CA GLU A 176 40.91 6.83 41.62
C GLU A 176 40.39 5.64 42.45
N LEU A 177 39.17 5.17 42.17
CA LEU A 177 38.61 4.00 42.85
C LEU A 177 39.40 2.72 42.58
N GLU A 178 39.83 2.48 41.33
CA GLU A 178 40.65 1.33 40.97
C GLU A 178 42.01 1.36 41.70
N ASN A 179 42.63 2.54 41.84
CA ASN A 179 43.85 2.73 42.63
C ASN A 179 43.65 2.47 44.14
N GLU A 180 42.60 3.04 44.75
CA GLU A 180 42.26 2.81 46.16
C GLU A 180 41.93 1.33 46.43
N VAL A 181 41.31 0.64 45.48
CA VAL A 181 41.09 -0.82 45.55
C VAL A 181 42.41 -1.58 45.47
N THR A 182 43.36 -1.19 44.62
CA THR A 182 44.68 -1.84 44.62
C THR A 182 45.47 -1.55 45.89
N ASP A 183 45.43 -0.33 46.42
CA ASP A 183 46.17 0.05 47.64
C ASP A 183 45.58 -0.63 48.89
N THR A 184 44.26 -0.75 48.98
CA THR A 184 43.62 -1.53 50.06
C THR A 184 43.90 -3.03 49.94
N GLN A 185 43.99 -3.59 48.73
CA GLN A 185 44.40 -4.98 48.52
C GLN A 185 45.86 -5.22 48.89
N THR A 186 46.80 -4.32 48.54
CA THR A 186 48.21 -4.46 48.94
C THR A 186 48.36 -4.35 50.46
N ALA A 187 47.71 -3.37 51.10
CA ALA A 187 47.70 -3.26 52.55
C ALA A 187 47.08 -4.49 53.24
N GLN A 188 46.05 -5.12 52.66
CA GLN A 188 45.48 -6.36 53.17
C GLN A 188 46.47 -7.54 53.05
N ILE A 189 47.17 -7.67 51.92
CA ILE A 189 48.22 -8.69 51.74
C ILE A 189 49.38 -8.48 52.74
N GLU A 190 49.77 -7.23 53.01
CA GLU A 190 50.77 -6.90 54.03
C GLU A 190 50.31 -7.26 55.45
N LEU A 191 49.03 -7.01 55.77
CA LEU A 191 48.44 -7.39 57.06
C LEU A 191 48.33 -8.91 57.23
N ASP A 192 47.91 -9.64 56.20
CA ASP A 192 47.83 -11.10 56.23
C ASP A 192 49.23 -11.72 56.38
N ARG A 193 50.23 -11.21 55.65
CA ARG A 193 51.63 -11.60 55.80
C ARG A 193 52.17 -11.29 57.21
N ALA A 194 51.91 -10.10 57.74
CA ALA A 194 52.29 -9.75 59.10
C ALA A 194 51.60 -10.67 60.13
N ALA A 195 50.35 -11.09 59.89
CA ALA A 195 49.65 -12.05 60.74
C ALA A 195 50.25 -13.47 60.66
N GLU A 196 50.74 -13.90 59.50
CA GLU A 196 51.51 -15.14 59.34
C GLU A 196 52.86 -15.06 60.08
N ASP A 197 53.61 -13.97 59.91
CA ASP A 197 54.87 -13.72 60.62
C ASP A 197 54.64 -13.68 62.14
N PHE A 198 53.56 -13.06 62.62
CA PHE A 198 53.17 -13.10 64.04
C PHE A 198 52.86 -14.51 64.55
N ARG A 199 52.20 -15.37 63.75
CA ARG A 199 51.96 -16.78 64.12
C ARG A 199 53.28 -17.56 64.17
N ALA A 200 54.18 -17.35 63.20
CA ALA A 200 55.50 -17.98 63.16
C ALA A 200 56.34 -17.58 64.39
N LEU A 201 56.48 -16.28 64.67
CA LEU A 201 57.17 -15.76 65.85
C LEU A 201 56.52 -16.24 67.16
N HIS A 202 55.20 -16.42 67.21
CA HIS A 202 54.53 -16.97 68.39
C HIS A 202 54.86 -18.46 68.58
N ALA A 203 54.90 -19.26 67.50
CA ALA A 203 55.31 -20.66 67.55
C ALA A 203 56.79 -20.81 67.94
N GLU A 204 57.69 -19.99 67.38
CA GLU A 204 59.10 -19.92 67.77
C GLU A 204 59.25 -19.56 69.25
N ARG A 205 58.49 -18.57 69.74
CA ARG A 205 58.47 -18.20 71.16
C ARG A 205 58.00 -19.35 72.05
N GLN A 206 56.94 -20.07 71.67
CA GLN A 206 56.47 -21.24 72.42
C GLN A 206 57.52 -22.36 72.45
N ASN A 207 58.18 -22.61 71.31
CA ASN A 207 59.28 -23.58 71.22
C ASN A 207 60.47 -23.18 72.10
N LEU A 208 60.84 -21.90 72.13
CA LEU A 208 61.92 -21.38 72.98
C LEU A 208 61.55 -21.46 74.47
N VAL A 209 60.31 -21.15 74.84
CA VAL A 209 59.81 -21.34 76.22
C VAL A 209 59.89 -22.80 76.62
N ARG A 210 59.45 -23.73 75.75
CA ARG A 210 59.55 -25.17 76.02
C ARG A 210 60.99 -25.64 76.17
N GLN A 211 61.92 -25.21 75.30
CA GLN A 211 63.34 -25.50 75.43
C GLN A 211 63.94 -24.96 76.74
N TRP A 212 63.48 -23.79 77.20
CA TRP A 212 63.88 -23.19 78.47
C TRP A 212 63.31 -23.95 79.68
N GLU A 213 62.06 -24.39 79.62
CA GLU A 213 61.43 -25.27 80.62
C GLU A 213 62.15 -26.62 80.71
N ASP A 214 62.44 -27.26 79.57
CA ASP A 214 63.21 -28.51 79.49
C ASP A 214 64.64 -28.32 80.05
N ALA A 215 65.29 -27.18 79.77
CA ALA A 215 66.59 -26.83 80.34
C ALA A 215 66.53 -26.65 81.86
N ILE A 216 65.48 -26.01 82.40
CA ILE A 216 65.26 -25.87 83.85
C ILE A 216 64.96 -27.22 84.50
N LEU A 217 64.18 -28.09 83.86
CA LEU A 217 63.92 -29.45 84.34
C LEU A 217 65.22 -30.26 84.37
N SER A 218 66.04 -30.20 83.32
CA SER A 218 67.37 -30.83 83.30
C SER A 218 68.28 -30.27 84.39
N MET A 219 68.26 -28.95 84.63
CA MET A 219 69.03 -28.32 85.71
C MET A 219 68.57 -28.80 87.10
N LYS A 220 67.26 -28.82 87.37
CA LYS A 220 66.68 -29.35 88.62
C LYS A 220 67.02 -30.83 88.84
N GLN A 221 67.00 -31.64 87.79
CA GLN A 221 67.42 -33.06 87.85
C GLN A 221 68.91 -33.18 88.17
N ARG A 222 69.78 -32.35 87.57
CA ARG A 222 71.21 -32.31 87.91
C ARG A 222 71.44 -31.84 89.35
N ASP A 223 70.73 -30.81 89.82
CA ASP A 223 70.82 -30.35 91.20
C ASP A 223 70.40 -31.44 92.19
N HIS A 224 69.33 -32.20 91.90
CA HIS A 224 68.93 -33.35 92.70
C HIS A 224 70.02 -34.44 92.71
N ALA A 225 70.56 -34.80 91.54
CA ALA A 225 71.64 -35.77 91.42
C ALA A 225 72.92 -35.31 92.15
N ILE A 226 73.24 -34.01 92.14
CA ILE A 226 74.36 -33.42 92.89
C ILE A 226 74.09 -33.49 94.41
N GLN A 227 72.86 -33.24 94.86
CA GLN A 227 72.47 -33.39 96.26
C GLN A 227 72.55 -34.86 96.72
N GLU A 228 72.09 -35.80 95.90
CA GLU A 228 72.21 -37.24 96.17
C GLU A 228 73.67 -37.70 96.21
N ALA A 229 74.47 -37.31 95.21
CA ALA A 229 75.91 -37.57 95.19
C ALA A 229 76.61 -36.97 96.41
N SER A 230 76.21 -35.77 96.86
CA SER A 230 76.73 -35.13 98.07
C SER A 230 76.34 -35.87 99.35
N ARG A 231 75.10 -36.38 99.45
CA ARG A 231 74.64 -37.23 100.56
C ARG A 231 75.41 -38.55 100.59
N LEU A 232 75.59 -39.20 99.44
CA LEU A 232 76.37 -40.43 99.30
C LEU A 232 77.85 -40.20 99.66
N PHE A 233 78.44 -39.10 99.22
CA PHE A 233 79.81 -38.72 99.58
C PHE A 233 79.96 -38.47 101.08
N ALA A 234 79.01 -37.77 101.72
CA ALA A 234 78.99 -37.58 103.17
C ALA A 234 78.86 -38.90 103.94
N ALA A 235 77.99 -39.81 103.47
CA ALA A 235 77.84 -41.15 104.04
C ALA A 235 79.13 -41.97 103.92
N ARG A 236 79.73 -42.05 102.72
CA ARG A 236 81.02 -42.73 102.49
C ARG A 236 82.16 -42.11 103.29
N LYS A 237 82.21 -40.79 103.46
CA LYS A 237 83.20 -40.11 104.31
C LYS A 237 83.02 -40.42 105.80
N LYS A 238 81.78 -40.66 106.27
CA LYS A 238 81.49 -41.14 107.62
C LYS A 238 81.92 -42.62 107.78
N GLU A 239 81.59 -43.48 106.83
CA GLU A 239 82.06 -44.88 106.81
C GLU A 239 83.59 -44.98 106.82
N LEU A 240 84.29 -44.14 106.03
CA LEU A 240 85.75 -44.12 105.98
C LEU A 240 86.36 -43.77 107.34
N ARG A 241 85.82 -42.76 108.04
CA ARG A 241 86.24 -42.39 109.40
C ARG A 241 86.05 -43.53 110.40
N ILE A 242 84.91 -44.21 110.35
CA ILE A 242 84.64 -45.37 111.22
C ILE A 242 85.64 -46.50 110.92
N LYS A 243 85.90 -46.78 109.63
CA LYS A 243 86.90 -47.80 109.24
C LYS A 243 88.31 -47.44 109.68
N GLN A 244 88.71 -46.17 109.60
CA GLN A 244 90.01 -45.71 110.11
C GLN A 244 90.10 -45.86 111.64
N GLN A 245 89.06 -45.46 112.39
CA GLN A 245 89.01 -45.71 113.84
C GLN A 245 89.17 -47.20 114.18
N THR A 246 88.44 -48.09 113.48
CA THR A 246 88.58 -49.54 113.71
C THR A 246 89.93 -50.12 113.28
N LEU A 247 90.66 -49.47 112.36
CA LEU A 247 92.02 -49.85 111.99
C LEU A 247 93.02 -49.39 113.06
N ASP A 248 92.89 -48.17 113.57
CA ASP A 248 93.73 -47.64 114.65
C ASP A 248 93.54 -48.46 115.95
N GLU A 249 92.31 -48.86 116.27
CA GLU A 249 91.99 -49.77 117.38
C GLU A 249 92.65 -51.15 117.20
N ARG A 250 92.56 -51.74 115.99
CA ARG A 250 93.19 -53.03 115.68
C ARG A 250 94.72 -52.98 115.68
N ALA A 251 95.32 -51.86 115.25
CA ALA A 251 96.76 -51.65 115.31
C ALA A 251 97.26 -51.63 116.77
N ARG A 252 96.59 -50.87 117.65
CA ARG A 252 96.91 -50.83 119.09
C ARG A 252 96.76 -52.20 119.76
N PHE A 253 95.73 -52.96 119.41
CA PHE A 253 95.55 -54.32 119.90
C PHE A 253 96.69 -55.26 119.47
N LEU A 254 97.12 -55.16 118.20
CA LEU A 254 98.25 -55.96 117.69
C LEU A 254 99.56 -55.65 118.41
N ASP A 255 99.88 -54.37 118.64
CA ASP A 255 101.08 -53.97 119.37
C ASP A 255 101.08 -54.51 120.81
N GLN A 256 99.91 -54.56 121.45
CA GLN A 256 99.76 -55.06 122.82
C GLN A 256 99.89 -56.59 122.90
N GLU A 257 99.34 -57.33 121.94
CA GLU A 257 99.53 -58.78 121.84
C GLU A 257 100.98 -59.17 121.48
N LEU A 258 101.69 -58.37 120.68
CA LEU A 258 103.12 -58.56 120.41
C LEU A 258 104.02 -58.31 121.63
N ALA A 259 103.57 -57.51 122.61
CA ALA A 259 104.24 -57.38 123.89
C ALA A 259 103.99 -58.61 124.78
N ASN A 260 102.73 -59.04 124.92
CA ASN A 260 102.35 -60.21 125.72
C ASN A 260 103.11 -61.49 125.30
N ASN A 261 103.22 -61.75 123.98
CA ASN A 261 103.92 -62.95 123.50
C ASN A 261 105.42 -62.98 123.90
N LYS A 262 106.10 -61.82 123.96
CA LYS A 262 107.51 -61.75 124.38
C LYS A 262 107.71 -62.09 125.87
N GLU A 263 106.74 -61.79 126.72
CA GLU A 263 106.79 -62.16 128.14
C GLU A 263 106.54 -63.68 128.33
N ILE A 264 105.63 -64.25 127.53
CA ILE A 264 105.30 -65.69 127.57
C ILE A 264 106.49 -66.56 127.13
N ASP A 265 107.17 -66.19 126.04
CA ASP A 265 108.35 -66.94 125.56
C ASP A 265 109.48 -67.00 126.60
N ALA A 266 109.67 -65.94 127.39
CA ALA A 266 110.65 -65.89 128.48
C ALA A 266 110.28 -66.82 129.65
N ALA A 267 108.98 -66.96 129.96
CA ALA A 267 108.49 -67.87 130.99
C ALA A 267 108.72 -69.34 130.60
N ILE A 268 108.42 -69.71 129.35
CA ILE A 268 108.51 -71.10 128.84
C ILE A 268 109.93 -71.66 128.91
N GLN A 269 110.95 -70.88 128.52
CA GLN A 269 112.36 -71.31 128.63
C GLN A 269 112.80 -71.61 130.07
N THR A 270 112.12 -71.03 131.07
CA THR A 270 112.43 -71.23 132.48
C THR A 270 111.81 -72.53 133.00
N THR A 271 110.59 -72.86 132.57
CA THR A 271 109.89 -74.09 132.97
C THR A 271 110.47 -75.36 132.36
N ASP A 272 110.94 -75.32 131.10
CA ASP A 272 111.48 -76.51 130.41
C ASP A 272 112.74 -77.07 131.07
N ARG A 273 113.56 -76.22 131.72
CA ARG A 273 114.73 -76.68 132.47
C ARG A 273 114.36 -77.42 133.76
N GLY A 274 113.26 -77.05 134.41
CA GLY A 274 112.77 -77.74 135.61
C GLY A 274 112.12 -79.10 135.31
N LEU A 275 111.43 -79.20 134.17
CA LEU A 275 110.74 -80.42 133.73
C LEU A 275 111.68 -81.59 133.37
N GLY A 276 112.96 -81.33 133.12
CA GLY A 276 113.97 -82.35 132.90
C GLY A 276 114.29 -83.15 134.18
N ALA A 277 114.48 -82.47 135.31
CA ALA A 277 114.91 -83.10 136.56
C ALA A 277 113.85 -84.03 137.18
N LEU A 278 112.58 -83.61 137.19
CA LEU A 278 111.48 -84.40 137.78
C LEU A 278 111.21 -85.74 137.07
N ARG A 279 111.70 -85.92 135.83
CA ARG A 279 111.44 -87.15 135.05
C ARG A 279 112.35 -88.32 135.45
N GLU A 280 113.52 -88.07 136.03
CA GLU A 280 114.39 -89.14 136.53
C GLU A 280 113.93 -89.67 137.90
N GLU A 281 113.46 -88.82 138.81
CA GLU A 281 112.92 -89.23 140.11
C GLU A 281 111.68 -90.14 139.97
N PHE A 282 110.70 -89.73 139.15
CA PHE A 282 109.45 -90.46 138.95
C PHE A 282 109.63 -91.91 138.45
N ALA A 283 110.68 -92.18 137.67
CA ALA A 283 110.97 -93.52 137.16
C ALA A 283 111.34 -94.51 138.27
N SER A 284 111.91 -94.03 139.38
CA SER A 284 112.38 -94.84 140.51
C SER A 284 111.30 -95.18 141.53
N GLU A 285 110.35 -94.29 141.81
CA GLU A 285 109.23 -94.57 142.71
C GLU A 285 108.23 -95.55 142.10
N THR A 286 108.10 -95.53 140.76
CA THR A 286 107.14 -96.38 140.02
C THR A 286 107.44 -97.88 140.14
N THR A 287 108.69 -98.28 140.33
CA THR A 287 109.04 -99.69 140.58
C THR A 287 108.65 -100.14 141.98
N THR A 288 108.91 -99.31 143.01
CA THR A 288 108.56 -99.63 144.40
C THR A 288 107.05 -99.69 144.66
N GLN A 289 106.24 -98.96 143.90
CA GLN A 289 104.78 -99.01 144.01
C GLN A 289 104.21 -100.39 143.63
N ARG A 290 104.87 -101.11 142.71
CA ARG A 290 104.33 -102.35 142.13
C ARG A 290 104.40 -103.55 143.08
N GLU A 291 105.40 -103.60 143.94
CA GLU A 291 105.60 -104.69 144.90
C GLU A 291 104.59 -104.64 146.06
N LEU A 292 104.19 -103.44 146.49
CA LEU A 292 103.16 -103.23 147.52
C LEU A 292 101.74 -103.55 147.04
N GLN A 293 101.51 -103.61 145.73
CA GLN A 293 100.20 -103.91 145.16
C GLN A 293 99.82 -105.39 145.36
N ASP A 294 100.79 -106.30 145.26
CA ASP A 294 100.57 -107.76 145.32
C ASP A 294 100.24 -108.26 146.74
N GLU A 295 100.67 -107.56 147.79
CA GLU A 295 100.35 -107.92 149.19
C GLU A 295 98.88 -107.64 149.57
N VAL A 296 98.23 -106.67 148.91
CA VAL A 296 96.86 -106.22 149.25
C VAL A 296 95.79 -107.21 148.78
N ASP A 297 96.00 -107.92 147.67
CA ASP A 297 95.01 -108.85 147.12
C ASP A 297 94.95 -110.20 147.86
N ILE A 298 95.95 -110.52 148.69
CA ILE A 298 95.92 -111.67 149.61
C ILE A 298 94.89 -111.44 150.73
N VAL A 299 94.74 -110.21 151.23
CA VAL A 299 93.86 -109.89 152.37
C VAL A 299 92.37 -110.03 151.99
N LYS A 300 91.98 -109.58 150.80
CA LYS A 300 90.57 -109.58 150.34
C LYS A 300 89.93 -110.98 150.29
N ASN A 301 90.72 -112.03 150.00
CA ASN A 301 90.21 -113.40 149.90
C ASN A 301 89.88 -114.05 151.26
N THR A 302 90.30 -113.46 152.38
CA THR A 302 90.00 -114.00 153.72
C THR A 302 88.63 -113.59 154.27
N LEU A 303 88.10 -112.44 153.84
CA LEU A 303 86.85 -111.87 154.37
C LEU A 303 85.59 -112.51 153.75
N ALA A 304 85.66 -112.95 152.49
CA ALA A 304 84.52 -113.53 151.77
C ALA A 304 84.09 -114.93 152.29
N LYS A 305 84.95 -115.61 153.06
CA LYS A 305 84.71 -116.99 153.53
C LYS A 305 84.07 -117.07 154.92
N ALA A 306 84.01 -115.96 155.66
CA ALA A 306 83.44 -115.90 157.01
C ALA A 306 81.91 -115.67 157.05
N ALA A 307 81.29 -115.29 155.92
CA ALA A 307 79.88 -114.90 155.85
C ALA A 307 78.91 -116.02 155.43
N ALA A 308 79.40 -117.24 155.13
CA ALA A 308 78.60 -118.30 154.52
C ALA A 308 77.92 -119.28 155.52
N ASP A 309 78.56 -119.58 156.66
CA ASP A 309 78.28 -120.85 157.38
C ASP A 309 77.67 -120.72 158.80
N LEU A 310 77.08 -119.57 159.20
CA LEU A 310 76.55 -119.40 160.57
C LEU A 310 75.17 -118.71 160.73
N ALA A 311 74.18 -119.04 159.90
CA ALA A 311 72.77 -119.04 160.32
C ALA A 311 71.82 -119.77 159.36
N GLN A 312 72.19 -120.98 158.93
CA GLN A 312 71.16 -121.98 158.55
C GLN A 312 70.57 -122.57 159.85
N ALA A 313 69.86 -121.76 160.63
CA ALA A 313 69.18 -122.18 161.87
C ALA A 313 68.19 -121.11 162.41
N ASP A 314 67.09 -120.84 161.69
CA ASP A 314 65.77 -121.25 162.18
C ASP A 314 64.66 -120.95 161.16
N ALA A 315 63.55 -121.69 161.28
CA ALA A 315 62.55 -121.86 160.23
C ALA A 315 61.24 -121.06 160.47
N GLY A 316 60.29 -121.20 159.54
CA GLY A 316 58.90 -121.40 159.98
C GLY A 316 57.83 -120.42 159.53
N ASN A 317 57.57 -120.36 158.22
CA ASN A 317 56.26 -120.61 157.58
C ASN A 317 54.94 -119.92 158.03
N GLU A 318 54.07 -119.77 157.04
CA GLU A 318 52.59 -119.86 157.11
C GLU A 318 51.66 -118.67 157.47
N ALA A 319 50.88 -118.31 156.43
CA ALA A 319 49.40 -118.35 156.40
C ALA A 319 48.55 -117.14 156.87
N LYS A 320 48.12 -116.32 155.88
CA LYS A 320 46.75 -116.21 155.31
C LYS A 320 46.59 -114.92 154.48
N GLY A 321 45.82 -114.85 153.39
CA GLY A 321 45.08 -115.88 152.66
C GLY A 321 44.12 -115.31 151.60
N MET A 322 44.03 -115.97 150.43
CA MET A 322 42.89 -116.12 149.47
C MET A 322 41.87 -114.97 149.30
N THR A 323 41.55 -114.49 148.10
CA THR A 323 40.88 -115.20 146.97
C THR A 323 41.12 -114.41 145.66
N LEU A 324 41.41 -114.94 144.46
CA LEU A 324 41.03 -116.17 143.74
C LEU A 324 39.59 -116.17 143.21
N ALA A 325 39.47 -116.00 141.89
CA ALA A 325 38.33 -116.30 141.00
C ALA A 325 36.91 -115.89 141.43
N GLU A 326 36.29 -114.95 140.67
CA GLU A 326 35.07 -115.27 139.91
C GLU A 326 34.88 -114.34 138.67
N LYS A 327 35.13 -114.93 137.49
CA LYS A 327 34.30 -114.82 136.27
C LYS A 327 34.26 -113.46 135.53
N ARG A 328 34.72 -113.35 134.28
CA ARG A 328 34.69 -114.35 133.17
C ARG A 328 33.30 -114.94 132.87
N LYS A 329 32.19 -114.26 133.25
CA LYS A 329 30.80 -114.68 132.94
C LYS A 329 29.85 -113.51 132.68
N LYS A 330 30.04 -112.80 131.56
CA LYS A 330 28.95 -112.05 130.86
C LYS A 330 29.23 -111.67 129.40
N LEU A 331 30.12 -112.38 128.70
CA LEU A 331 30.25 -112.32 127.23
C LEU A 331 29.10 -113.05 126.49
N GLU A 332 28.05 -113.47 127.20
CA GLU A 332 27.01 -114.38 126.68
C GLU A 332 25.58 -113.79 126.75
N ARG A 333 25.41 -112.53 127.17
CA ARG A 333 24.09 -111.87 127.22
C ARG A 333 23.93 -110.79 126.15
N ALA A 334 23.48 -111.27 124.99
CA ALA A 334 22.84 -110.53 123.90
C ALA A 334 23.71 -110.03 122.73
N ARG A 335 24.48 -110.96 122.16
CA ARG A 335 24.36 -111.28 120.71
C ARG A 335 22.89 -111.62 120.33
N LYS A 336 21.94 -110.69 120.53
CA LYS A 336 20.49 -110.87 120.30
C LYS A 336 19.72 -109.57 119.98
N LYS A 337 20.39 -108.42 119.85
CA LYS A 337 19.77 -107.18 119.34
C LYS A 337 20.32 -106.71 117.99
N VAL A 338 21.41 -107.30 117.51
CA VAL A 338 21.94 -107.06 116.15
C VAL A 338 21.04 -107.71 115.08
N ASP A 339 20.40 -108.84 115.38
CA ASP A 339 19.55 -109.57 114.42
C ASP A 339 18.14 -108.96 114.21
N ALA A 340 17.76 -107.93 114.97
CA ALA A 340 16.41 -107.36 114.98
C ALA A 340 16.27 -106.01 114.25
N ALA A 341 17.34 -105.21 114.16
CA ALA A 341 17.33 -103.93 113.46
C ALA A 341 17.67 -104.08 111.96
N VAL A 342 18.55 -105.03 111.62
CA VAL A 342 18.96 -105.36 110.24
C VAL A 342 17.83 -105.95 109.40
N ARG A 343 16.69 -106.32 110.02
CA ARG A 343 15.49 -106.82 109.33
C ARG A 343 14.32 -105.83 109.25
N ARG A 344 14.50 -104.55 109.64
CA ARG A 344 13.42 -103.55 109.59
C ARG A 344 13.67 -102.32 108.73
N LEU A 345 14.90 -102.11 108.25
CA LEU A 345 15.21 -101.02 107.31
C LEU A 345 15.29 -101.50 105.84
N GLU A 346 15.51 -102.80 105.61
CA GLU A 346 15.50 -103.38 104.25
C GLU A 346 14.09 -103.61 103.70
N GLU A 347 13.04 -103.62 104.53
CA GLU A 347 11.65 -103.77 104.10
C GLU A 347 11.00 -102.43 103.70
N GLU A 348 11.38 -101.30 104.32
CA GLU A 348 10.90 -99.95 103.92
C GLU A 348 11.54 -99.42 102.62
N LYS A 349 12.59 -100.05 102.10
CA LYS A 349 13.28 -99.63 100.87
C LYS A 349 12.65 -100.11 99.57
N VAL A 350 11.54 -100.86 99.61
CA VAL A 350 11.04 -101.59 98.42
C VAL A 350 9.64 -101.13 97.94
N GLU A 351 8.89 -100.34 98.72
CA GLU A 351 7.51 -99.94 98.35
C GLU A 351 7.27 -98.45 97.99
N LEU A 352 8.30 -97.59 97.95
CA LEU A 352 8.13 -96.19 97.51
C LEU A 352 9.07 -95.71 96.36
N MET A 353 9.61 -96.65 95.55
CA MET A 353 10.49 -96.35 94.41
C MET A 353 10.00 -96.98 93.08
N SER A 354 8.72 -96.82 92.72
CA SER A 354 8.18 -97.46 91.48
C SER A 354 6.97 -96.77 90.81
N LEU A 355 6.41 -95.69 91.37
CA LEU A 355 5.20 -95.04 90.80
C LEU A 355 5.35 -93.54 90.47
N GLU A 356 6.18 -92.78 91.18
CA GLU A 356 6.45 -91.37 90.81
C GLU A 356 7.44 -91.24 89.63
N GLU A 357 8.28 -92.24 89.37
CA GLU A 357 9.30 -92.16 88.31
C GLU A 357 8.80 -92.54 86.90
N LYS A 358 7.68 -93.26 86.77
CA LYS A 358 7.08 -93.62 85.46
C LYS A 358 5.90 -92.74 85.05
N GLN A 359 5.12 -92.20 85.99
CA GLN A 359 4.10 -91.19 85.68
C GLN A 359 4.71 -89.77 85.66
N ALA A 360 5.69 -89.58 84.80
CA ALA A 360 6.15 -88.28 84.31
C ALA A 360 7.18 -88.45 83.19
N GLU A 361 7.78 -89.63 83.00
CA GLU A 361 8.63 -89.91 81.84
C GLU A 361 7.84 -89.77 80.51
N LEU A 362 6.51 -89.94 80.54
CA LEU A 362 5.59 -89.60 79.43
C LEU A 362 5.22 -88.10 79.35
N GLU A 363 5.24 -87.35 80.47
CA GLU A 363 5.16 -85.88 80.40
C GLU A 363 6.47 -85.25 79.93
N ARG A 364 7.60 -85.91 80.22
CA ARG A 364 8.96 -85.54 79.80
C ARG A 364 9.02 -85.60 78.28
N ILE A 365 8.75 -86.76 77.68
CA ILE A 365 8.80 -86.94 76.21
C ILE A 365 7.82 -86.02 75.44
N MET A 366 6.67 -85.65 76.02
CA MET A 366 5.75 -84.69 75.36
C MET A 366 6.18 -83.22 75.53
N ARG A 367 6.66 -82.81 76.72
CA ARG A 367 7.24 -81.47 76.90
C ARG A 367 8.53 -81.31 76.11
N ASP A 368 9.36 -82.34 76.02
CA ASP A 368 10.66 -82.28 75.34
C ASP A 368 10.43 -81.97 73.84
N ASN A 369 9.48 -82.65 73.17
CA ASN A 369 9.13 -82.41 71.77
C ASN A 369 8.50 -81.03 71.50
N GLU A 370 7.70 -80.45 72.42
CA GLU A 370 7.26 -79.05 72.28
C GLU A 370 8.38 -78.06 72.62
N SER A 371 9.25 -78.39 73.59
CA SER A 371 10.35 -77.53 74.03
C SER A 371 11.47 -77.41 73.00
N GLU A 372 11.60 -78.36 72.07
CA GLU A 372 12.50 -78.30 70.92
C GLU A 372 11.98 -77.38 69.80
N LEU A 373 10.65 -77.24 69.66
CA LEU A 373 10.07 -76.17 68.83
C LEU A 373 10.22 -74.80 69.51
N ASP A 374 10.03 -74.77 70.83
CA ASP A 374 10.27 -73.61 71.69
C ASP A 374 11.78 -73.27 71.80
N ALA A 375 12.70 -74.19 71.47
CA ALA A 375 14.15 -73.98 71.57
C ALA A 375 14.65 -72.89 70.61
N VAL A 376 14.06 -72.80 69.42
CA VAL A 376 14.36 -71.75 68.44
C VAL A 376 13.80 -70.39 68.90
N ILE A 377 12.66 -70.38 69.59
CA ILE A 377 12.12 -69.18 70.25
C ILE A 377 12.99 -68.83 71.48
N LYS A 378 13.57 -69.83 72.16
CA LYS A 378 14.46 -69.67 73.32
C LYS A 378 15.85 -69.12 73.00
N GLU A 379 16.33 -69.12 71.76
CA GLU A 379 17.51 -68.32 71.42
C GLU A 379 17.19 -66.82 71.47
N GLY A 380 15.98 -66.42 71.04
CA GLY A 380 15.42 -65.09 71.28
C GLY A 380 15.11 -64.83 72.75
N ALA A 381 14.60 -65.83 73.48
CA ALA A 381 14.38 -65.72 74.92
C ALA A 381 15.70 -65.67 75.71
N ALA A 382 16.81 -66.26 75.26
CA ALA A 382 18.08 -66.27 75.99
C ALA A 382 18.66 -64.86 76.19
N HIS A 383 18.50 -63.97 75.20
CA HIS A 383 18.84 -62.56 75.35
C HIS A 383 17.85 -61.81 76.26
N LYS A 384 16.56 -62.19 76.24
CA LYS A 384 15.54 -61.66 77.14
C LYS A 384 15.72 -62.16 78.57
N ASP A 385 16.23 -63.37 78.76
CA ASP A 385 16.55 -64.03 80.02
C ASP A 385 17.89 -63.54 80.59
N LEU A 386 18.83 -63.08 79.76
CA LEU A 386 19.98 -62.30 80.25
C LEU A 386 19.52 -60.95 80.79
N LEU A 387 18.59 -60.27 80.09
CA LEU A 387 18.01 -59.02 80.55
C LEU A 387 17.10 -59.21 81.78
N VAL A 388 16.35 -60.31 81.85
CA VAL A 388 15.47 -60.66 82.98
C VAL A 388 16.28 -61.21 84.13
N LYS A 389 17.37 -61.98 83.95
CA LYS A 389 18.31 -62.35 85.01
C LYS A 389 19.05 -61.13 85.54
N SER A 390 19.50 -60.21 84.70
CA SER A 390 20.09 -58.95 85.17
C SER A 390 19.07 -58.11 85.95
N ASN A 391 17.82 -58.01 85.48
CA ASN A 391 16.76 -57.33 86.23
C ASN A 391 16.32 -58.12 87.48
N GLN A 392 16.40 -59.45 87.50
CA GLN A 392 16.08 -60.30 88.64
C GLN A 392 17.18 -60.24 89.69
N GLU A 393 18.45 -60.27 89.30
CA GLU A 393 19.59 -59.94 90.15
C GLU A 393 19.47 -58.52 90.70
N LEU A 394 18.98 -57.56 89.91
CA LEU A 394 18.75 -56.18 90.36
C LEU A 394 17.51 -56.06 91.28
N THR A 395 16.45 -56.84 91.08
CA THR A 395 15.32 -56.93 92.02
C THR A 395 15.64 -57.75 93.26
N ASP A 396 16.52 -58.73 93.17
CA ASP A 396 17.01 -59.56 94.27
C ASP A 396 18.05 -58.79 95.09
N LEU A 397 18.87 -57.96 94.45
CA LEU A 397 19.73 -56.99 95.14
C LEU A 397 18.88 -55.89 95.78
N ARG A 398 17.78 -55.43 95.15
CA ARG A 398 16.80 -54.53 95.79
C ARG A 398 15.96 -55.22 96.87
N ALA A 399 15.71 -56.52 96.78
CA ALA A 399 15.02 -57.31 97.80
C ALA A 399 15.96 -57.56 98.98
N LYS A 400 17.21 -57.95 98.72
CA LYS A 400 18.29 -57.99 99.71
C LYS A 400 18.57 -56.61 100.29
N GLU A 401 18.47 -55.53 99.54
CA GLU A 401 18.57 -54.15 100.04
C GLU A 401 17.38 -53.81 100.95
N ARG A 402 16.15 -54.20 100.59
CA ARG A 402 14.98 -54.03 101.48
C ARG A 402 15.02 -54.94 102.70
N ASP A 403 15.52 -56.16 102.58
CA ASP A 403 15.67 -57.12 103.68
C ASP A 403 16.84 -56.72 104.58
N LEU A 404 17.94 -56.19 104.02
CA LEU A 404 19.02 -55.57 104.79
C LEU A 404 18.54 -54.25 105.40
N ALA A 405 17.75 -53.43 104.72
CA ALA A 405 17.13 -52.25 105.30
C ALA A 405 16.16 -52.61 106.43
N SER A 406 15.37 -53.68 106.27
CA SER A 406 14.49 -54.27 107.28
C SER A 406 15.28 -54.87 108.46
N GLN A 407 16.40 -55.54 108.20
CA GLN A 407 17.33 -56.03 109.23
C GLN A 407 18.13 -54.90 109.87
N ILE A 408 18.32 -53.76 109.20
CA ILE A 408 18.91 -52.53 109.75
C ILE A 408 17.86 -51.75 110.55
N GLU A 409 16.59 -51.74 110.16
CA GLU A 409 15.48 -51.09 110.87
C GLU A 409 15.08 -51.91 112.09
N GLY A 410 14.95 -53.23 111.93
CA GLY A 410 14.83 -54.23 113.00
C GLY A 410 16.09 -54.28 113.86
N GLY A 411 17.27 -54.20 113.28
CA GLY A 411 18.54 -54.07 113.99
C GLY A 411 18.70 -52.71 114.70
N ARG A 412 18.02 -51.65 114.24
CA ARG A 412 17.93 -50.33 114.91
C ARG A 412 16.87 -50.32 116.00
N SER A 413 15.75 -51.02 115.85
CA SER A 413 14.74 -51.18 116.90
C SER A 413 15.22 -52.11 117.99
N GLN A 414 15.91 -53.20 117.62
CA GLN A 414 16.64 -54.09 118.50
C GLN A 414 17.85 -53.37 119.11
N ASN A 415 18.58 -52.49 118.39
CA ASN A 415 19.58 -51.62 119.03
C ASN A 415 18.95 -50.61 119.98
N LYS A 416 17.77 -50.02 119.71
CA LYS A 416 17.09 -49.13 120.65
C LYS A 416 16.63 -49.89 121.90
N SER A 417 16.09 -51.09 121.74
CA SER A 417 15.69 -51.98 122.84
C SER A 417 16.91 -52.48 123.63
N MET A 418 17.98 -52.90 122.96
CA MET A 418 19.27 -53.22 123.58
C MET A 418 19.93 -51.99 124.19
N THR A 419 19.74 -50.77 123.67
CA THR A 419 20.24 -49.53 124.29
C THR A 419 19.45 -49.18 125.54
N GLN A 420 18.14 -49.46 125.59
CA GLN A 420 17.36 -49.37 126.83
C GLN A 420 17.75 -50.48 127.82
N LYS A 421 18.03 -51.69 127.33
CA LYS A 421 18.57 -52.81 128.13
C LYS A 421 19.96 -52.47 128.69
N ILE A 422 20.83 -51.89 127.86
CA ILE A 422 22.15 -51.37 128.22
C ILE A 422 21.98 -50.27 129.25
N LYS A 423 21.11 -49.27 129.08
CA LYS A 423 20.84 -48.27 130.14
C LYS A 423 20.33 -48.88 131.46
N SER A 424 19.56 -49.97 131.41
CA SER A 424 19.14 -50.70 132.62
C SER A 424 20.25 -51.56 133.23
N LEU A 425 21.18 -52.04 132.41
CA LEU A 425 22.37 -52.79 132.83
C LEU A 425 23.49 -51.86 133.26
N ASP A 426 23.62 -50.65 132.71
CA ASP A 426 24.55 -49.59 133.08
C ASP A 426 24.22 -49.06 134.48
N ALA A 427 22.94 -49.00 134.84
CA ALA A 427 22.52 -48.72 136.22
C ALA A 427 22.94 -49.84 137.20
N LEU A 428 22.93 -51.11 136.76
CA LEU A 428 23.43 -52.25 137.53
C LEU A 428 24.97 -52.30 137.56
N VAL A 429 25.58 -51.92 136.44
CA VAL A 429 27.02 -51.90 136.20
C VAL A 429 27.67 -50.73 136.90
N LEU A 430 27.00 -49.59 137.13
CA LEU A 430 27.50 -48.56 138.06
C LEU A 430 27.72 -49.15 139.47
N GLN A 431 26.76 -49.94 139.95
CA GLN A 431 26.82 -50.65 141.24
C GLN A 431 27.89 -51.75 141.29
N GLN A 432 28.28 -52.31 140.14
CA GLN A 432 29.37 -53.29 140.03
C GLN A 432 30.72 -52.62 139.69
N GLN A 433 30.72 -51.43 139.11
CA GLN A 433 31.91 -50.62 138.78
C GLN A 433 32.55 -50.02 140.02
N GLU A 434 31.79 -49.65 141.06
CA GLU A 434 32.36 -49.30 142.37
C GLU A 434 33.19 -50.45 142.96
N ASN A 435 32.80 -51.70 142.69
CA ASN A 435 33.51 -52.89 143.17
C ASN A 435 34.67 -53.31 142.24
N LEU A 436 34.55 -53.14 140.92
CA LEU A 436 35.62 -53.38 139.95
C LEU A 436 36.74 -52.32 139.99
N TYR A 437 36.41 -51.05 140.30
CA TYR A 437 37.39 -49.95 140.39
C TYR A 437 38.50 -50.21 141.41
N ASN A 438 38.23 -50.95 142.48
CA ASN A 438 39.24 -51.31 143.49
C ASN A 438 40.23 -52.39 143.03
N ILE A 439 39.88 -53.20 142.02
CA ILE A 439 40.67 -54.38 141.62
C ILE A 439 41.38 -54.15 140.28
N GLU A 440 40.74 -53.49 139.31
CA GLU A 440 41.36 -53.21 138.01
C GLU A 440 42.40 -52.06 138.06
N PHE A 441 42.35 -51.23 139.11
CA PHE A 441 43.30 -50.14 139.35
C PHE A 441 44.77 -50.58 139.53
N GLN A 442 45.03 -51.78 140.06
CA GLN A 442 46.38 -52.14 140.52
C GLN A 442 47.31 -52.78 139.48
N ILE A 443 46.80 -53.45 138.44
CA ILE A 443 47.66 -54.34 137.60
C ILE A 443 47.66 -53.96 136.12
N GLN A 444 46.49 -53.77 135.49
CA GLN A 444 46.42 -53.68 134.03
C GLN A 444 46.79 -52.29 133.43
N GLY A 445 46.95 -51.27 134.28
CA GLY A 445 47.23 -49.89 133.85
C GLY A 445 48.68 -49.57 133.52
N LEU A 446 49.65 -50.29 134.09
CA LEU A 446 51.09 -50.00 133.92
C LEU A 446 51.65 -50.66 132.65
N GLU A 447 51.37 -51.95 132.45
CA GLU A 447 51.96 -52.73 131.35
C GLU A 447 51.46 -52.29 129.97
N ARG A 448 50.17 -51.94 129.86
CA ARG A 448 49.53 -51.54 128.60
C ARG A 448 49.82 -50.11 128.13
N LYS A 449 50.50 -49.29 128.94
CA LYS A 449 50.95 -47.93 128.59
C LYS A 449 52.37 -47.91 128.01
N VAL A 450 53.28 -48.74 128.53
CA VAL A 450 54.68 -48.80 128.06
C VAL A 450 54.77 -49.33 126.62
N ALA A 451 54.06 -50.43 126.30
CA ALA A 451 54.11 -51.02 124.96
C ALA A 451 53.55 -50.12 123.85
N ARG A 452 52.60 -49.23 124.16
CA ARG A 452 51.98 -48.31 123.17
C ARG A 452 52.74 -47.01 122.96
N ALA A 453 53.63 -46.62 123.87
CA ALA A 453 54.49 -45.45 123.69
C ALA A 453 55.70 -45.73 122.77
N GLY A 454 56.03 -47.00 122.50
CA GLY A 454 57.18 -47.43 121.71
C GLY A 454 56.97 -47.54 120.19
N GLY A 455 55.76 -47.30 119.67
CA GLY A 455 55.52 -47.13 118.23
C GLY A 455 55.51 -48.40 117.35
N LEU A 456 55.54 -49.61 117.91
CA LEU A 456 55.43 -50.86 117.13
C LEU A 456 53.96 -51.25 116.89
N ARG A 457 53.56 -51.31 115.61
CA ARG A 457 52.36 -52.00 115.14
C ARG A 457 52.71 -53.43 114.72
N SER A 458 51.72 -54.31 114.67
CA SER A 458 51.89 -55.65 114.09
C SER A 458 51.97 -55.57 112.56
N ASP A 459 52.79 -56.43 111.94
CA ASP A 459 52.94 -56.49 110.47
C ASP A 459 51.60 -56.74 109.75
N GLU A 460 50.69 -57.48 110.40
CA GLU A 460 49.38 -57.81 109.86
C GLU A 460 48.48 -56.57 109.71
N GLU A 461 48.51 -55.65 110.69
CA GLU A 461 47.76 -54.38 110.61
C GLU A 461 48.31 -53.47 109.50
N SER A 462 49.63 -53.46 109.32
CA SER A 462 50.30 -52.69 108.27
C SER A 462 49.98 -53.24 106.87
N ARG A 463 49.92 -54.57 106.70
CA ARG A 463 49.50 -55.22 105.45
C ARG A 463 48.04 -54.93 105.11
N VAL A 464 47.13 -55.05 106.08
CA VAL A 464 45.69 -54.76 105.86
C VAL A 464 45.46 -53.29 105.52
N MET A 465 46.18 -52.35 106.14
CA MET A 465 46.06 -50.94 105.80
C MET A 465 46.67 -50.61 104.43
N ASN A 466 47.83 -51.16 104.08
CA ASN A 466 48.42 -50.97 102.75
C ASN A 466 47.57 -51.59 101.64
N ALA A 467 46.94 -52.75 101.87
CA ALA A 467 46.00 -53.35 100.94
C ALA A 467 44.74 -52.48 100.73
N LYS A 468 44.22 -51.87 101.81
CA LYS A 468 43.11 -50.89 101.71
C LYS A 468 43.51 -49.62 100.98
N ILE A 469 44.72 -49.10 101.22
CA ILE A 469 45.25 -47.94 100.50
C ILE A 469 45.39 -48.27 99.01
N ALA A 470 45.96 -49.42 98.64
CA ALA A 470 46.09 -49.85 97.25
C ALA A 470 44.72 -50.02 96.56
N ALA A 471 43.73 -50.60 97.25
CA ALA A 471 42.37 -50.74 96.72
C ALA A 471 41.67 -49.38 96.52
N ILE A 472 41.80 -48.45 97.48
CA ILE A 472 41.24 -47.10 97.36
C ILE A 472 41.96 -46.30 96.26
N GLN A 473 43.28 -46.47 96.11
CA GLN A 473 44.06 -45.83 95.06
C GLN A 473 43.64 -46.34 93.67
N ALA A 474 43.48 -47.66 93.48
CA ALA A 474 42.99 -48.22 92.22
C ALA A 474 41.60 -47.71 91.83
N VAL A 475 40.68 -47.58 92.81
CA VAL A 475 39.34 -46.98 92.58
C VAL A 475 39.44 -45.49 92.27
N LEU A 476 40.36 -44.76 92.91
CA LEU A 476 40.59 -43.34 92.60
C LEU A 476 41.13 -43.17 91.18
N ASP A 477 42.13 -43.96 90.80
CA ASP A 477 42.77 -43.93 89.49
C ASP A 477 41.75 -44.28 88.37
N GLU A 478 40.91 -45.30 88.58
CA GLU A 478 39.79 -45.66 87.70
C GLU A 478 38.78 -44.50 87.54
N ARG A 479 38.36 -43.89 88.66
CA ARG A 479 37.42 -42.74 88.61
C ARG A 479 38.03 -41.50 88.00
N THR A 480 39.34 -41.26 88.13
CA THR A 480 40.01 -40.17 87.40
C THR A 480 40.07 -40.44 85.90
N ALA A 481 40.33 -41.68 85.48
CA ALA A 481 40.31 -42.04 84.06
C ALA A 481 38.91 -41.91 83.43
N GLU A 482 37.86 -42.35 84.12
CA GLU A 482 36.47 -42.10 83.71
C GLU A 482 36.17 -40.59 83.60
N PHE A 483 36.59 -39.80 84.60
CA PHE A 483 36.38 -38.35 84.64
C PHE A 483 37.09 -37.63 83.49
N ASP A 484 38.31 -38.02 83.15
CA ASP A 484 39.06 -37.44 82.02
C ASP A 484 38.41 -37.79 80.68
N ILE A 485 37.93 -39.02 80.52
CA ILE A 485 37.16 -39.45 79.33
C ILE A 485 35.87 -38.64 79.21
N LEU A 486 35.10 -38.49 80.30
CA LEU A 486 33.90 -37.65 80.35
C LEU A 486 34.20 -36.18 80.04
N THR A 487 35.28 -35.63 80.60
CA THR A 487 35.69 -34.24 80.35
C THR A 487 36.09 -34.02 78.89
N SER A 488 36.74 -35.01 78.26
CA SER A 488 37.08 -34.97 76.82
C SER A 488 35.85 -35.06 75.91
N SER A 489 34.84 -35.87 76.28
CA SER A 489 33.62 -36.03 75.49
C SER A 489 32.69 -34.82 75.62
N VAL A 490 32.61 -34.21 76.82
CA VAL A 490 31.91 -32.95 77.05
C VAL A 490 32.54 -31.83 76.21
N LYS A 491 33.87 -31.67 76.22
CA LYS A 491 34.55 -30.67 75.37
C LYS A 491 34.24 -30.87 73.88
N ARG A 492 34.32 -32.11 73.37
CA ARG A 492 33.98 -32.40 71.97
C ARG A 492 32.52 -32.05 71.66
N ALA A 493 31.59 -32.37 72.56
CA ALA A 493 30.18 -32.01 72.40
C ALA A 493 29.93 -30.49 72.48
N GLU A 494 30.69 -29.75 73.27
CA GLU A 494 30.67 -28.28 73.32
C GLU A 494 31.22 -27.67 72.01
N ASP A 495 32.33 -28.18 71.49
CA ASP A 495 32.90 -27.75 70.21
C ASP A 495 31.91 -28.03 69.06
N ASP A 496 31.33 -29.24 68.98
CA ASP A 496 30.30 -29.60 68.01
C ASP A 496 29.06 -28.70 68.13
N LEU A 497 28.62 -28.38 69.36
CA LEU A 497 27.51 -27.46 69.62
C LEU A 497 27.83 -26.03 69.16
N THR A 498 29.06 -25.52 69.37
CA THR A 498 29.45 -24.19 68.88
C THR A 498 29.55 -24.15 67.36
N HIS A 499 30.06 -25.20 66.73
CA HIS A 499 30.10 -25.32 65.27
C HIS A 499 28.68 -25.38 64.68
N ALA A 500 27.77 -26.15 65.28
CA ALA A 500 26.37 -26.20 64.89
C ALA A 500 25.66 -24.85 65.06
N LYS A 501 25.92 -24.12 66.15
CA LYS A 501 25.40 -22.76 66.37
C LYS A 501 25.91 -21.76 65.33
N ARG A 502 27.19 -21.79 64.97
CA ARG A 502 27.74 -20.95 63.88
C ARG A 502 27.05 -21.26 62.55
N LYS A 503 27.03 -22.53 62.15
CA LYS A 503 26.38 -22.98 60.91
C LYS A 503 24.89 -22.63 60.85
N ASN A 504 24.17 -22.70 61.97
CA ASN A 504 22.77 -22.26 62.07
C ASN A 504 22.63 -20.74 61.89
N ASN A 505 23.51 -19.93 62.46
CA ASN A 505 23.52 -18.48 62.25
C ASN A 505 23.84 -18.10 60.79
N ASP A 506 24.76 -18.81 60.14
CA ASP A 506 25.10 -18.58 58.73
C ASP A 506 23.94 -18.99 57.81
N LEU A 507 23.29 -20.13 58.08
CA LEU A 507 22.05 -20.54 57.40
C LEU A 507 20.91 -19.54 57.63
N LYS A 508 20.78 -18.93 58.81
CA LYS A 508 19.79 -17.86 59.06
C LYS A 508 20.08 -16.59 58.29
N LYS A 509 21.36 -16.20 58.14
CA LYS A 509 21.75 -15.06 57.28
C LYS A 509 21.40 -15.34 55.82
N SER A 510 21.80 -16.51 55.31
CA SER A 510 21.50 -16.93 53.93
C SER A 510 20.00 -17.04 53.68
N ALA A 511 19.22 -17.62 54.60
CA ALA A 511 17.77 -17.68 54.50
C ALA A 511 17.11 -16.29 54.51
N LYS A 512 17.69 -15.32 55.25
CA LYS A 512 17.22 -13.94 55.20
C LYS A 512 17.57 -13.27 53.86
N GLN A 513 18.80 -13.43 53.36
CA GLN A 513 19.21 -12.91 52.05
C GLN A 513 18.30 -13.43 50.93
N VAL A 514 18.05 -14.74 50.90
CA VAL A 514 17.12 -15.36 49.93
C VAL A 514 15.67 -14.87 50.10
N ALA A 515 15.24 -14.55 51.32
CA ALA A 515 13.92 -13.96 51.55
C ALA A 515 13.82 -12.49 51.09
N ASP A 516 14.90 -11.72 51.28
CA ASP A 516 15.00 -10.33 50.82
C ASP A 516 15.06 -10.30 49.26
N GLU A 517 15.88 -11.15 48.64
CA GLU A 517 15.93 -11.38 47.18
C GLU A 517 14.57 -11.84 46.61
N LEU A 518 13.89 -12.76 47.28
CA LEU A 518 12.55 -13.22 46.88
C LEU A 518 11.52 -12.08 46.97
N HIS A 519 11.66 -11.15 47.92
CA HIS A 519 10.80 -9.97 47.99
C HIS A 519 11.07 -8.99 46.85
N GLU A 520 12.33 -8.78 46.46
CA GLU A 520 12.71 -7.97 45.31
C GLU A 520 12.14 -8.56 44.00
N VAL A 521 12.38 -9.85 43.73
CA VAL A 521 11.85 -10.54 42.54
C VAL A 521 10.31 -10.54 42.50
N ASN A 522 9.62 -10.66 43.65
CA ASN A 522 8.16 -10.52 43.69
C ASN A 522 7.70 -9.09 43.38
N LEU A 523 8.43 -8.06 43.81
CA LEU A 523 8.12 -6.66 43.48
C LEU A 523 8.31 -6.40 41.97
N GLU A 524 9.37 -6.95 41.37
CA GLU A 524 9.60 -6.92 39.92
C GLU A 524 8.49 -7.67 39.15
N SER A 525 8.07 -8.84 39.63
CA SER A 525 6.95 -9.60 39.07
C SER A 525 5.63 -8.80 39.13
N ASP A 526 5.30 -8.18 40.27
CA ASP A 526 4.09 -7.37 40.43
C ASP A 526 4.10 -6.09 39.58
N THR A 527 5.26 -5.44 39.43
CA THR A 527 5.40 -4.23 38.59
C THR A 527 5.35 -4.58 37.10
N THR A 528 6.03 -5.64 36.67
CA THR A 528 5.93 -6.12 35.28
C THR A 528 4.52 -6.63 34.96
N ALA A 529 3.83 -7.32 35.88
CA ALA A 529 2.44 -7.73 35.68
C ALA A 529 1.47 -6.54 35.53
N LYS A 530 1.70 -5.44 36.26
CA LYS A 530 0.95 -4.18 36.07
C LYS A 530 1.24 -3.57 34.70
N ALA A 531 2.50 -3.43 34.31
CA ALA A 531 2.89 -2.90 33.01
C ALA A 531 2.32 -3.73 31.84
N VAL A 532 2.32 -5.06 31.95
CA VAL A 532 1.67 -5.96 30.98
C VAL A 532 0.16 -5.70 30.92
N LYS A 533 -0.51 -5.52 32.06
CA LYS A 533 -1.95 -5.24 32.11
C LYS A 533 -2.30 -3.87 31.50
N GLU A 534 -1.44 -2.87 31.66
CA GLU A 534 -1.58 -1.56 31.01
C GLU A 534 -1.34 -1.65 29.50
N ALA A 535 -0.30 -2.37 29.05
CA ALA A 535 -0.04 -2.61 27.64
C ALA A 535 -1.17 -3.40 26.94
N VAL A 536 -1.81 -4.35 27.64
CA VAL A 536 -3.01 -5.05 27.14
C VAL A 536 -4.19 -4.09 26.97
N LYS A 537 -4.45 -3.21 27.93
CA LYS A 537 -5.50 -2.18 27.79
C LYS A 537 -5.22 -1.24 26.63
N GLU A 538 -4.00 -0.71 26.51
CA GLU A 538 -3.63 0.15 25.38
C GLU A 538 -3.80 -0.56 24.03
N LYS A 539 -3.49 -1.86 23.95
CA LYS A 539 -3.73 -2.67 22.76
C LYS A 539 -5.23 -2.78 22.46
N GLU A 540 -6.06 -3.04 23.46
CA GLU A 540 -7.52 -3.12 23.34
C GLU A 540 -8.11 -1.78 22.88
N ASP A 541 -7.71 -0.66 23.49
CA ASP A 541 -8.13 0.68 23.10
C ASP A 541 -7.73 1.02 21.65
N ARG A 542 -6.50 0.67 21.25
CA ARG A 542 -6.02 0.83 19.85
C ARG A 542 -6.77 -0.08 18.87
N MET A 543 -7.17 -1.29 19.28
CA MET A 543 -8.01 -2.18 18.46
C MET A 543 -9.41 -1.60 18.26
N VAL A 544 -10.04 -1.06 19.32
CA VAL A 544 -11.33 -0.36 19.21
C VAL A 544 -11.21 0.86 18.30
N ALA A 545 -10.16 1.68 18.45
CA ALA A 545 -9.92 2.82 17.57
C ALA A 545 -9.72 2.41 16.10
N HIS A 546 -8.98 1.32 15.84
CA HIS A 546 -8.84 0.74 14.50
C HIS A 546 -10.19 0.30 13.92
N ASP A 547 -11.04 -0.36 14.70
CA ASP A 547 -12.34 -0.84 14.21
C ASP A 547 -13.34 0.30 13.99
N VAL A 548 -13.27 1.38 14.79
CA VAL A 548 -13.98 2.64 14.52
C VAL A 548 -13.52 3.26 13.20
N LEU A 549 -12.21 3.36 12.97
CA LEU A 549 -11.67 3.85 11.69
C LEU A 549 -12.07 2.96 10.51
N LYS A 550 -12.15 1.63 10.70
CA LYS A 550 -12.59 0.68 9.68
C LYS A 550 -14.08 0.86 9.34
N LEU A 551 -14.92 1.18 10.33
CA LEU A 551 -16.32 1.55 10.12
C LEU A 551 -16.45 2.91 9.40
N GLU A 552 -15.63 3.90 9.74
CA GLU A 552 -15.56 5.19 9.05
C GLU A 552 -15.15 5.03 7.57
N VAL A 553 -14.10 4.24 7.30
CA VAL A 553 -13.66 3.91 5.93
C VAL A 553 -14.76 3.19 5.16
N LYS A 554 -15.52 2.29 5.80
CA LYS A 554 -16.68 1.66 5.17
C LYS A 554 -17.77 2.69 4.86
N ARG A 555 -18.14 3.54 5.83
CA ARG A 555 -19.13 4.62 5.66
C ARG A 555 -18.78 5.54 4.49
N LEU A 556 -17.51 5.96 4.40
CA LEU A 556 -17.01 6.82 3.32
C LEU A 556 -17.01 6.08 1.97
N ARG A 557 -16.68 4.78 1.93
CA ARG A 557 -16.76 3.96 0.72
C ARG A 557 -18.21 3.77 0.25
N ASP A 558 -19.14 3.51 1.16
CA ASP A 558 -20.56 3.36 0.84
C ASP A 558 -21.14 4.70 0.33
N GLN A 559 -20.72 5.84 0.91
CA GLN A 559 -21.05 7.18 0.40
C GLN A 559 -20.45 7.45 -0.99
N LEU A 560 -19.20 7.05 -1.24
CA LEU A 560 -18.56 7.20 -2.54
C LEU A 560 -19.26 6.36 -3.62
N ASN A 561 -19.62 5.11 -3.28
CA ASN A 561 -20.37 4.24 -4.18
C ASN A 561 -21.75 4.84 -4.52
N ALA A 562 -22.49 5.34 -3.53
CA ALA A 562 -23.77 6.01 -3.77
C ALA A 562 -23.63 7.23 -4.70
N ARG A 563 -22.56 8.03 -4.55
CA ARG A 563 -22.25 9.14 -5.47
C ARG A 563 -21.84 8.66 -6.86
N ALA A 564 -21.12 7.55 -6.97
CA ALA A 564 -20.76 6.95 -8.26
C ALA A 564 -22.01 6.43 -9.00
N ASP A 565 -22.94 5.79 -8.29
CA ASP A 565 -24.23 5.34 -8.82
C ASP A 565 -25.11 6.52 -9.27
N GLU A 566 -25.17 7.59 -8.46
CA GLU A 566 -25.83 8.85 -8.85
C GLU A 566 -25.24 9.42 -10.14
N VAL A 567 -23.91 9.58 -10.22
CA VAL A 567 -23.21 10.09 -11.42
C VAL A 567 -23.47 9.20 -12.63
N PHE A 568 -23.35 7.88 -12.49
CA PHE A 568 -23.63 6.93 -13.57
C PHE A 568 -25.09 7.02 -14.05
N SER A 569 -26.04 7.19 -13.13
CA SER A 569 -27.46 7.38 -13.48
C SER A 569 -27.69 8.70 -14.24
N LEU A 570 -26.98 9.78 -13.87
CA LEU A 570 -27.04 11.08 -14.54
C LEU A 570 -26.36 11.06 -15.90
N GLU A 571 -25.23 10.36 -16.06
CA GLU A 571 -24.57 10.15 -17.34
C GLU A 571 -25.43 9.33 -18.30
N ASN A 572 -26.05 8.24 -17.82
CA ASN A 572 -26.99 7.45 -18.60
C ASN A 572 -28.24 8.29 -18.99
N ARG A 573 -28.79 9.08 -18.05
CA ARG A 573 -29.89 10.01 -18.33
C ARG A 573 -29.52 11.08 -19.36
N LYS A 574 -28.29 11.62 -19.27
CA LYS A 574 -27.74 12.57 -20.25
C LYS A 574 -27.60 11.92 -21.62
N MET A 575 -27.04 10.71 -21.71
CA MET A 575 -26.89 9.98 -22.97
C MET A 575 -28.25 9.68 -23.62
N GLN A 576 -29.24 9.24 -22.84
CA GLN A 576 -30.62 9.05 -23.31
C GLN A 576 -31.23 10.35 -23.86
N LEU A 577 -31.03 11.47 -23.18
CA LEU A 577 -31.49 12.78 -23.66
C LEU A 577 -30.74 13.25 -24.90
N GLN A 578 -29.44 12.98 -25.03
CA GLN A 578 -28.67 13.30 -26.23
C GLN A 578 -29.16 12.49 -27.44
N LEU A 579 -29.32 11.17 -27.30
CA LEU A 579 -29.85 10.30 -28.35
C LEU A 579 -31.28 10.73 -28.75
N SER A 580 -32.17 10.98 -27.78
CA SER A 580 -33.53 11.45 -28.07
C SER A 580 -33.56 12.83 -28.75
N MET A 581 -32.62 13.72 -28.44
CA MET A 581 -32.47 15.00 -29.14
C MET A 581 -31.90 14.84 -30.56
N GLU A 582 -31.01 13.86 -30.79
CA GLU A 582 -30.48 13.54 -32.12
C GLU A 582 -31.54 12.87 -33.00
N GLU A 583 -32.31 11.92 -32.48
CA GLU A 583 -33.50 11.34 -33.12
C GLU A 583 -34.48 12.46 -33.51
N ARG A 584 -34.85 13.33 -32.56
CA ARG A 584 -35.79 14.42 -32.82
C ARG A 584 -35.25 15.48 -33.78
N LYS A 585 -33.94 15.71 -33.81
CA LYS A 585 -33.29 16.56 -34.81
C LYS A 585 -33.38 15.92 -36.20
N HIS A 586 -33.18 14.61 -36.30
CA HIS A 586 -33.31 13.88 -37.56
C HIS A 586 -34.76 13.82 -38.05
N GLU A 587 -35.74 13.61 -37.16
CA GLU A 587 -37.17 13.76 -37.48
C GLU A 587 -37.49 15.14 -38.07
N VAL A 588 -37.02 16.21 -37.42
CA VAL A 588 -37.21 17.59 -37.90
C VAL A 588 -36.49 17.84 -39.24
N GLU A 589 -35.32 17.23 -39.46
CA GLU A 589 -34.58 17.31 -40.72
C GLU A 589 -35.33 16.61 -41.87
N VAL A 590 -35.83 15.39 -41.65
CA VAL A 590 -36.68 14.66 -42.61
C VAL A 590 -37.98 15.42 -42.89
N HIS A 591 -38.62 15.99 -41.87
CA HIS A 591 -39.79 16.85 -42.06
C HIS A 591 -39.46 18.12 -42.88
N ARG A 592 -38.28 18.73 -42.67
CA ARG A 592 -37.82 19.88 -43.46
C ARG A 592 -37.54 19.49 -44.91
N GLU A 593 -36.94 18.33 -45.15
CA GLU A 593 -36.72 17.81 -46.51
C GLU A 593 -38.03 17.50 -47.23
N LEU A 594 -39.00 16.90 -46.54
CA LEU A 594 -40.34 16.69 -47.06
C LEU A 594 -41.03 18.01 -47.43
N LEU A 595 -40.95 19.03 -46.57
CA LEU A 595 -41.48 20.37 -46.84
C LEU A 595 -40.75 21.05 -48.01
N ALA A 596 -39.44 20.85 -48.15
CA ALA A 596 -38.67 21.36 -49.29
C ALA A 596 -39.05 20.67 -50.60
N ALA A 597 -39.29 19.35 -50.58
CA ALA A 597 -39.81 18.61 -51.73
C ALA A 597 -41.22 19.07 -52.11
N GLN A 598 -42.12 19.27 -51.14
CA GLN A 598 -43.46 19.84 -51.37
C GLN A 598 -43.37 21.26 -51.95
N LEU A 599 -42.49 22.12 -51.42
CA LEU A 599 -42.25 23.46 -51.96
C LEU A 599 -41.79 23.39 -53.43
N LYS A 600 -40.88 22.46 -53.76
CA LYS A 600 -40.41 22.25 -55.14
C LYS A 600 -41.55 21.80 -56.06
N MET A 601 -42.39 20.85 -55.63
CA MET A 601 -43.56 20.43 -56.41
C MET A 601 -44.52 21.60 -56.65
N VAL A 602 -44.80 22.41 -55.63
CA VAL A 602 -45.63 23.62 -55.78
C VAL A 602 -44.99 24.65 -56.71
N GLN A 603 -43.66 24.81 -56.69
CA GLN A 603 -42.94 25.67 -57.64
C GLN A 603 -43.01 25.13 -59.08
N GLU A 604 -42.94 23.82 -59.27
CA GLU A 604 -43.12 23.15 -60.58
C GLU A 604 -44.56 23.29 -61.09
N ASP A 605 -45.57 23.16 -60.22
CA ASP A 605 -46.98 23.42 -60.53
C ASP A 605 -47.24 24.89 -60.89
N ILE A 606 -46.67 25.84 -60.13
CA ILE A 606 -46.70 27.28 -60.47
C ILE A 606 -46.03 27.51 -61.83
N HIS A 607 -44.87 26.88 -62.08
CA HIS A 607 -44.19 27.02 -63.36
C HIS A 607 -45.05 26.50 -64.52
N ARG A 608 -45.65 25.30 -64.39
CA ARG A 608 -46.60 24.74 -65.36
C ARG A 608 -47.78 25.68 -65.61
N ALA A 609 -48.40 26.20 -64.54
CA ALA A 609 -49.51 27.16 -64.64
C ALA A 609 -49.08 28.47 -65.34
N THR A 610 -47.86 28.98 -65.09
CA THR A 610 -47.35 30.18 -65.80
C THR A 610 -47.02 29.90 -67.26
N LEU A 611 -46.59 28.70 -67.63
CA LEU A 611 -46.40 28.28 -69.02
C LEU A 611 -47.75 28.18 -69.74
N GLU A 612 -48.75 27.51 -69.15
CA GLU A 612 -50.12 27.47 -69.68
C GLU A 612 -50.71 28.87 -69.83
N MET A 613 -50.53 29.75 -68.84
CA MET A 613 -50.98 31.14 -68.91
C MET A 613 -50.31 31.89 -70.07
N ARG A 614 -49.00 31.74 -70.27
CA ARG A 614 -48.26 32.33 -71.39
C ARG A 614 -48.74 31.77 -72.73
N GLU A 615 -49.00 30.48 -72.84
CA GLU A 615 -49.51 29.87 -74.06
C GLU A 615 -50.92 30.39 -74.40
N ARG A 616 -51.81 30.44 -73.39
CA ARG A 616 -53.14 31.05 -73.53
C ARG A 616 -53.06 32.53 -73.91
N ALA A 617 -52.15 33.30 -73.31
CA ALA A 617 -51.91 34.70 -73.67
C ALA A 617 -51.40 34.85 -75.11
N MET A 618 -50.46 34.00 -75.56
CA MET A 618 -50.04 33.94 -76.97
C MET A 618 -51.16 33.51 -77.92
N LYS A 619 -52.10 32.66 -77.46
CA LYS A 619 -53.27 32.25 -78.25
C LYS A 619 -54.31 33.39 -78.34
N VAL A 620 -54.53 34.15 -77.27
CA VAL A 620 -55.31 35.39 -77.27
C VAL A 620 -54.65 36.44 -78.17
N GLY A 621 -53.34 36.66 -78.06
CA GLY A 621 -52.61 37.58 -78.95
C GLY A 621 -52.67 37.18 -80.43
N ARG A 622 -52.61 35.88 -80.74
CA ARG A 622 -52.86 35.37 -82.11
C ARG A 622 -54.29 35.61 -82.57
N LEU A 623 -55.28 35.50 -81.68
CA LEU A 623 -56.69 35.80 -82.00
C LEU A 623 -56.95 37.31 -82.14
N GLN A 624 -56.31 38.16 -81.32
CA GLN A 624 -56.32 39.62 -81.47
C GLN A 624 -55.67 40.03 -82.78
N ASN A 625 -54.46 39.56 -83.10
CA ASN A 625 -53.83 39.83 -84.39
C ASN A 625 -54.69 39.36 -85.57
N LYS A 626 -55.39 38.21 -85.45
CA LYS A 626 -56.33 37.74 -86.48
C LYS A 626 -57.57 38.64 -86.59
N PHE A 627 -58.09 39.14 -85.46
CA PHE A 627 -59.18 40.11 -85.41
C PHE A 627 -58.75 41.46 -86.00
N ASP A 628 -57.58 41.97 -85.64
CA ASP A 628 -57.02 43.23 -86.15
C ASP A 628 -56.68 43.14 -87.64
N ILE A 629 -56.21 41.98 -88.13
CA ILE A 629 -56.05 41.74 -89.58
C ILE A 629 -57.41 41.73 -90.28
N LEU A 630 -58.45 41.13 -89.70
CA LEU A 630 -59.81 41.17 -90.24
C LEU A 630 -60.38 42.61 -90.23
N VAL A 631 -60.20 43.35 -89.13
CA VAL A 631 -60.64 44.74 -88.99
C VAL A 631 -59.88 45.65 -89.94
N ASN A 632 -58.57 45.50 -90.11
CA ASN A 632 -57.77 46.30 -91.04
C ASN A 632 -57.99 45.90 -92.51
N LYS A 633 -58.47 44.68 -92.79
CA LYS A 633 -58.97 44.29 -94.12
C LYS A 633 -60.36 44.87 -94.42
N VAL A 634 -61.10 45.26 -93.39
CA VAL A 634 -62.35 46.05 -93.46
C VAL A 634 -62.08 47.57 -93.35
N LYS A 635 -60.91 47.99 -92.84
CA LYS A 635 -60.50 49.39 -92.62
C LYS A 635 -59.22 49.76 -93.39
N ARG A 636 -59.38 49.88 -94.71
CA ARG A 636 -58.64 50.81 -95.58
C ARG A 636 -59.70 51.34 -96.57
N GLU A 637 -59.86 52.63 -96.82
CA GLU A 637 -58.93 53.78 -96.68
C GLU A 637 -59.59 54.97 -95.94
N GLU A 638 -58.85 56.05 -95.70
CA GLU A 638 -59.26 57.20 -94.88
C GLU A 638 -60.22 58.16 -95.61
N GLY A 639 -61.30 58.60 -94.96
CA GLY A 639 -62.10 59.77 -95.40
C GLY A 639 -63.62 59.64 -95.32
N GLU A 640 -64.18 59.94 -94.14
CA GLU A 640 -65.61 60.26 -93.86
C GLU A 640 -66.68 59.14 -93.98
N GLU A 641 -67.60 59.13 -93.01
CA GLU A 641 -68.56 58.04 -92.77
C GLU A 641 -69.83 58.16 -93.62
N HIS A 642 -69.96 57.37 -94.69
CA HIS A 642 -71.22 57.26 -95.46
C HIS A 642 -71.75 55.83 -95.57
N SER A 643 -73.05 55.67 -95.29
CA SER A 643 -73.74 54.38 -95.16
C SER A 643 -73.83 53.61 -96.49
N GLN A 644 -73.97 52.28 -96.39
CA GLN A 644 -73.86 51.30 -97.48
C GLN A 644 -74.81 51.54 -98.67
N ALA A 645 -75.90 52.30 -98.51
CA ALA A 645 -76.78 52.74 -99.59
C ALA A 645 -76.14 53.78 -100.54
N TYR A 646 -75.23 54.63 -100.03
CA TYR A 646 -74.59 55.70 -100.81
C TYR A 646 -73.73 55.15 -101.95
N TYR A 647 -72.95 54.10 -101.71
CA TYR A 647 -72.11 53.48 -102.74
C TYR A 647 -72.92 52.74 -103.81
N VAL A 648 -74.09 52.18 -103.47
CA VAL A 648 -75.00 51.57 -104.45
C VAL A 648 -75.64 52.65 -105.35
N ILE A 649 -76.04 53.78 -104.77
CA ILE A 649 -76.61 54.91 -105.52
C ILE A 649 -75.54 55.59 -106.38
N LYS A 650 -74.32 55.77 -105.86
CA LYS A 650 -73.20 56.37 -106.62
C LYS A 650 -72.72 55.47 -107.75
N ALA A 651 -72.64 54.14 -107.55
CA ALA A 651 -72.32 53.21 -108.63
C ALA A 651 -73.45 53.12 -109.69
N ALA A 652 -74.70 53.40 -109.32
CA ALA A 652 -75.80 53.55 -110.28
C ALA A 652 -75.72 54.88 -111.05
N GLN A 653 -75.40 55.99 -110.38
CA GLN A 653 -75.19 57.30 -111.02
C GLN A 653 -73.97 57.31 -111.94
N GLU A 654 -72.85 56.72 -111.55
CA GLU A 654 -71.66 56.59 -112.41
C GLU A 654 -71.91 55.66 -113.60
N ARG A 655 -72.79 54.65 -113.47
CA ARG A 655 -73.28 53.85 -114.61
C ARG A 655 -74.15 54.67 -115.56
N GLU A 656 -75.13 55.42 -115.05
CA GLU A 656 -76.01 56.23 -115.89
C GLU A 656 -75.24 57.39 -116.55
N GLU A 657 -74.30 58.04 -115.85
CA GLU A 657 -73.40 59.03 -116.43
C GLU A 657 -72.49 58.44 -117.51
N MET A 658 -71.95 57.23 -117.31
CA MET A 658 -71.15 56.55 -118.34
C MET A 658 -72.01 56.15 -119.56
N GLN A 659 -73.28 55.81 -119.34
CA GLN A 659 -74.22 55.51 -120.41
C GLN A 659 -74.63 56.79 -121.18
N HIS A 660 -74.89 57.91 -120.48
CA HIS A 660 -75.12 59.22 -121.09
C HIS A 660 -73.87 59.75 -121.83
N LYS A 661 -72.67 59.50 -121.32
CA LYS A 661 -71.40 59.80 -122.01
C LYS A 661 -71.21 58.90 -123.23
N GLY A 662 -71.69 57.65 -123.20
CA GLY A 662 -71.80 56.77 -124.36
C GLY A 662 -72.74 57.31 -125.44
N ASP A 663 -74.01 57.57 -125.09
CA ASP A 663 -75.03 58.07 -126.03
C ASP A 663 -74.66 59.42 -126.66
N THR A 664 -73.97 60.30 -125.89
CA THR A 664 -73.47 61.58 -126.42
C THR A 664 -72.20 61.44 -127.26
N LEU A 665 -71.42 60.37 -127.11
CA LEU A 665 -70.34 60.02 -128.04
C LEU A 665 -70.90 59.38 -129.32
N ASP A 666 -71.88 58.50 -129.24
CA ASP A 666 -72.56 57.92 -130.41
C ASP A 666 -73.32 58.99 -131.22
N ALA A 667 -73.94 59.97 -130.55
CA ALA A 667 -74.52 61.14 -131.22
C ALA A 667 -73.47 62.01 -131.94
N LYS A 668 -72.24 62.11 -131.38
CA LYS A 668 -71.11 62.79 -132.03
C LYS A 668 -70.54 61.98 -133.20
N ILE A 669 -70.46 60.65 -133.08
CA ILE A 669 -70.01 59.74 -134.16
C ILE A 669 -70.96 59.85 -135.35
N ARG A 670 -72.28 59.75 -135.15
CA ARG A 670 -73.29 59.91 -136.23
C ARG A 670 -73.32 61.31 -136.86
N LYS A 671 -72.77 62.31 -136.17
CA LYS A 671 -72.60 63.68 -136.70
C LYS A 671 -71.31 63.78 -137.52
N ALA A 672 -70.20 63.24 -137.00
CA ALA A 672 -68.93 63.12 -137.70
C ALA A 672 -69.05 62.30 -138.99
N GLU A 673 -69.84 61.22 -139.02
CA GLU A 673 -70.09 60.42 -140.25
C GLU A 673 -70.83 61.22 -141.34
N LYS A 674 -71.68 62.17 -140.97
CA LYS A 674 -72.34 63.09 -141.92
C LYS A 674 -71.39 64.21 -142.36
N GLU A 675 -70.52 64.67 -141.46
CA GLU A 675 -69.51 65.69 -141.75
C GLU A 675 -68.38 65.11 -142.64
N VAL A 676 -68.00 63.84 -142.49
CA VAL A 676 -67.07 63.12 -143.39
C VAL A 676 -67.61 63.04 -144.83
N LYS A 677 -68.89 62.68 -145.01
CA LYS A 677 -69.52 62.68 -146.35
C LYS A 677 -69.65 64.08 -146.97
N ALA A 678 -69.77 65.12 -146.15
CA ALA A 678 -69.71 66.51 -146.64
C ALA A 678 -68.28 66.94 -147.00
N LEU A 679 -67.28 66.44 -146.25
CA LEU A 679 -65.86 66.74 -146.48
C LEU A 679 -65.32 66.07 -147.75
N GLU A 680 -65.68 64.83 -148.06
CA GLU A 680 -65.32 64.17 -149.33
C GLU A 680 -65.82 64.99 -150.55
N ALA A 681 -67.08 65.43 -150.53
CA ALA A 681 -67.68 66.24 -151.60
C ALA A 681 -67.04 67.65 -151.73
N THR A 682 -66.41 68.18 -150.69
CA THR A 682 -65.60 69.41 -150.76
C THR A 682 -64.14 69.16 -151.15
N LEU A 683 -63.57 68.01 -150.82
CA LEU A 683 -62.20 67.65 -151.19
C LEU A 683 -62.04 67.51 -152.71
N GLU A 684 -63.04 66.94 -153.38
CA GLU A 684 -63.05 66.76 -154.84
C GLU A 684 -63.10 68.11 -155.58
N LYS A 685 -63.90 69.08 -155.08
CA LYS A 685 -63.94 70.46 -155.59
C LYS A 685 -62.70 71.28 -155.24
N MET A 686 -62.03 70.98 -154.13
CA MET A 686 -60.80 71.68 -153.71
C MET A 686 -59.58 71.20 -154.52
N ASN A 687 -59.46 69.90 -154.79
CA ASN A 687 -58.37 69.34 -155.58
C ASN A 687 -58.35 69.85 -157.03
N GLY A 688 -59.52 70.07 -157.65
CA GLY A 688 -59.63 70.71 -158.96
C GLY A 688 -58.98 72.10 -159.00
N LYS A 689 -59.28 72.96 -158.01
CA LYS A 689 -58.73 74.33 -157.94
C LYS A 689 -57.28 74.38 -157.45
N ASN A 690 -56.84 73.41 -156.63
CA ASN A 690 -55.47 73.34 -156.14
C ASN A 690 -54.46 72.88 -157.21
N ASN A 691 -54.88 72.13 -158.23
CA ASN A 691 -53.99 71.78 -159.34
C ASN A 691 -53.67 72.99 -160.24
N ASP A 692 -54.65 73.86 -160.51
CA ASP A 692 -54.42 75.10 -161.26
C ASP A 692 -53.54 76.11 -160.50
N PHE A 693 -53.66 76.17 -159.16
CA PHE A 693 -52.88 77.11 -158.35
C PHE A 693 -51.44 76.63 -158.06
N ARG A 694 -51.19 75.31 -158.06
CA ARG A 694 -49.83 74.72 -157.91
C ARG A 694 -48.88 75.09 -159.05
N ALA A 695 -49.38 75.60 -160.18
CA ALA A 695 -48.57 76.13 -161.26
C ALA A 695 -48.06 77.58 -161.02
N SER A 696 -48.54 78.29 -159.99
CA SER A 696 -48.54 79.77 -160.00
C SER A 696 -47.53 80.47 -159.07
N THR A 697 -47.05 79.90 -157.95
CA THR A 697 -45.89 80.47 -157.18
C THR A 697 -45.35 79.56 -156.08
N ARG A 698 -44.01 79.55 -155.89
CA ARG A 698 -43.29 78.99 -154.72
C ARG A 698 -42.71 80.13 -153.88
N LYS A 699 -42.48 79.92 -152.56
CA LYS A 699 -41.14 79.55 -151.98
C LYS A 699 -41.02 79.78 -150.44
N ALA A 700 -40.72 78.70 -149.68
CA ALA A 700 -39.89 78.59 -148.45
C ALA A 700 -40.21 79.47 -147.20
N SER A 701 -39.85 79.17 -145.93
CA SER A 701 -39.19 78.02 -145.23
C SER A 701 -39.19 78.32 -143.70
N ASP A 702 -38.92 77.44 -142.73
CA ASP A 702 -39.01 75.98 -142.49
C ASP A 702 -38.59 75.75 -141.00
N GLU A 703 -39.19 74.85 -140.20
CA GLU A 703 -38.75 74.62 -138.79
C GLU A 703 -38.95 73.16 -138.29
N GLY A 704 -38.13 72.72 -137.33
CA GLY A 704 -38.26 71.41 -136.66
C GLY A 704 -37.19 71.20 -135.57
N ASP A 705 -37.50 70.42 -134.52
CA ASP A 705 -36.54 70.14 -133.44
C ASP A 705 -36.91 68.88 -132.61
N LEU A 706 -36.15 67.78 -132.73
CA LEU A 706 -36.29 66.56 -131.89
C LEU A 706 -35.00 65.71 -131.85
N LEU A 707 -33.89 66.22 -131.29
CA LEU A 707 -32.70 65.39 -131.03
C LEU A 707 -32.01 65.56 -129.65
N ALA A 708 -32.42 66.52 -128.83
CA ALA A 708 -31.76 66.83 -127.55
C ALA A 708 -32.18 65.92 -126.37
N THR A 709 -33.34 65.25 -126.42
CA THR A 709 -33.95 64.55 -125.27
C THR A 709 -33.37 63.16 -124.96
N ARG A 710 -32.46 62.63 -125.80
CA ARG A 710 -31.93 61.26 -125.68
C ARG A 710 -30.71 61.11 -124.76
N ALA A 711 -30.03 62.20 -124.40
CA ALA A 711 -28.79 62.15 -123.60
C ALA A 711 -29.05 61.99 -122.09
N ALA A 712 -30.03 62.71 -121.53
CA ALA A 712 -30.27 62.82 -120.09
C ALA A 712 -30.84 61.55 -119.40
N LEU A 713 -31.17 60.50 -120.16
CA LEU A 713 -31.73 59.25 -119.64
C LEU A 713 -30.70 58.13 -119.43
N ARG A 714 -29.46 58.27 -119.93
CA ARG A 714 -28.39 57.27 -119.69
C ARG A 714 -27.73 57.44 -118.32
N GLU A 715 -27.45 58.67 -117.92
CA GLU A 715 -26.74 59.00 -116.68
C GLU A 715 -27.49 58.59 -115.40
N LYS A 716 -28.83 58.47 -115.48
CA LYS A 716 -29.67 57.97 -114.37
C LYS A 716 -29.70 56.44 -114.24
N LEU A 717 -29.19 55.70 -115.22
CA LEU A 717 -29.16 54.23 -115.19
C LEU A 717 -27.96 53.72 -114.38
N ASP A 718 -26.79 54.32 -114.57
CA ASP A 718 -25.53 53.82 -114.00
C ASP A 718 -25.45 54.03 -112.48
N ALA A 719 -25.98 55.13 -111.96
CA ALA A 719 -26.07 55.40 -110.51
C ALA A 719 -27.00 54.44 -109.74
N ALA A 720 -27.91 53.74 -110.44
CA ALA A 720 -28.76 52.72 -109.83
C ALA A 720 -28.04 51.36 -109.69
N TYR A 721 -27.09 51.06 -110.59
CA TYR A 721 -26.36 49.79 -110.58
C TYR A 721 -25.35 49.66 -109.42
N GLU A 722 -24.71 50.74 -108.98
CA GLU A 722 -23.79 50.67 -107.84
C GLU A 722 -24.51 50.45 -106.49
N LYS A 723 -25.67 51.09 -106.28
CA LYS A 723 -26.48 50.86 -105.06
C LYS A 723 -27.06 49.44 -105.00
N MET A 724 -27.36 48.81 -106.14
CA MET A 724 -27.82 47.41 -106.17
C MET A 724 -26.72 46.40 -105.79
N LYS A 725 -25.44 46.77 -105.94
CA LYS A 725 -24.30 45.88 -105.66
C LYS A 725 -24.02 45.80 -104.16
N ALA A 726 -23.98 46.94 -103.45
CA ALA A 726 -23.76 46.97 -102.00
C ALA A 726 -24.83 46.18 -101.21
N VAL A 727 -26.10 46.31 -101.59
CA VAL A 727 -27.22 45.59 -100.93
C VAL A 727 -27.12 44.07 -101.16
N LYS A 728 -26.60 43.62 -102.31
CA LYS A 728 -26.38 42.18 -102.58
C LYS A 728 -25.25 41.58 -101.75
N ASP A 729 -24.21 42.35 -101.45
CA ASP A 729 -23.10 41.86 -100.63
C ASP A 729 -23.52 41.71 -99.15
N GLU A 730 -24.38 42.59 -98.62
CA GLU A 730 -25.03 42.42 -97.30
C GLU A 730 -26.07 41.27 -97.30
N GLU A 731 -26.88 41.14 -98.35
CA GLU A 731 -27.85 40.05 -98.53
C GLU A 731 -27.16 38.66 -98.55
N THR A 732 -25.97 38.54 -99.15
CA THR A 732 -25.20 37.28 -99.15
C THR A 732 -24.41 37.02 -97.87
N ALA A 733 -24.20 38.02 -97.01
CA ALA A 733 -23.69 37.81 -95.66
C ALA A 733 -24.80 37.24 -94.75
N LEU A 734 -25.95 37.91 -94.72
CA LEU A 734 -27.11 37.49 -93.92
C LEU A 734 -27.67 36.13 -94.34
N ARG A 735 -27.64 35.79 -95.65
CA ARG A 735 -28.00 34.45 -96.12
C ARG A 735 -27.09 33.34 -95.58
N ARG A 736 -25.78 33.58 -95.43
CA ARG A 736 -24.86 32.56 -94.90
C ARG A 736 -25.04 32.28 -93.41
N ASP A 737 -25.51 33.26 -92.64
CA ASP A 737 -25.84 33.05 -91.23
C ASP A 737 -27.25 32.46 -91.07
N LEU A 738 -28.21 32.80 -91.95
CA LEU A 738 -29.47 32.04 -92.08
C LEU A 738 -29.23 30.58 -92.44
N ASP A 739 -28.43 30.28 -93.48
CA ASP A 739 -28.08 28.90 -93.87
C ASP A 739 -27.47 28.09 -92.71
N ARG A 740 -26.69 28.72 -91.82
CA ARG A 740 -26.13 28.07 -90.61
C ARG A 740 -27.19 27.80 -89.54
N HIS A 741 -28.16 28.68 -89.39
CA HIS A 741 -29.28 28.47 -88.47
C HIS A 741 -30.27 27.45 -89.02
N ASP A 742 -30.53 27.46 -90.33
CA ASP A 742 -31.38 26.51 -91.04
C ASP A 742 -30.76 25.11 -91.09
N GLN A 743 -29.43 24.97 -91.29
CA GLN A 743 -28.75 23.66 -91.15
C GLN A 743 -28.87 23.09 -89.73
N ARG A 744 -28.92 23.94 -88.70
CA ARG A 744 -29.07 23.52 -87.31
C ARG A 744 -30.53 23.24 -86.91
N LEU A 745 -31.49 23.87 -87.58
CA LEU A 745 -32.92 23.56 -87.48
C LEU A 745 -33.28 22.30 -88.26
N ASN A 746 -32.73 22.10 -89.46
CA ASN A 746 -32.97 20.92 -90.28
C ASN A 746 -32.44 19.65 -89.61
N ALA A 747 -31.27 19.68 -88.97
CA ALA A 747 -30.80 18.54 -88.17
C ALA A 747 -31.76 18.14 -87.02
N LEU A 748 -32.49 19.09 -86.43
CA LEU A 748 -33.52 18.84 -85.42
C LEU A 748 -34.90 18.51 -86.04
N HIS A 749 -35.14 18.92 -87.29
CA HIS A 749 -36.34 18.60 -88.05
C HIS A 749 -36.28 17.18 -88.62
N ASP A 750 -35.11 16.71 -89.06
CA ASP A 750 -34.90 15.38 -89.64
C ASP A 750 -35.05 14.27 -88.58
N GLU A 751 -34.59 14.49 -87.35
CA GLU A 751 -34.88 13.58 -86.21
C GLU A 751 -36.38 13.49 -85.88
N ALA A 752 -37.14 14.57 -86.06
CA ALA A 752 -38.60 14.57 -85.91
C ALA A 752 -39.32 13.98 -87.13
N GLY A 753 -38.80 14.20 -88.34
CA GLY A 753 -39.32 13.70 -89.61
C GLY A 753 -39.22 12.19 -89.73
N ALA A 754 -38.16 11.58 -89.20
CA ALA A 754 -38.01 10.12 -89.14
C ALA A 754 -39.13 9.43 -88.34
N LEU A 755 -39.65 10.09 -87.29
CA LEU A 755 -40.80 9.61 -86.51
C LEU A 755 -42.14 9.82 -87.24
N ASN A 756 -42.25 10.85 -88.08
CA ASN A 756 -43.48 11.17 -88.82
C ASN A 756 -43.61 10.38 -90.14
N GLY A 757 -42.50 10.07 -90.83
CA GLY A 757 -42.51 9.31 -92.09
C GLY A 757 -43.02 7.86 -91.95
N SER A 758 -42.97 7.30 -90.73
CA SER A 758 -43.63 6.02 -90.42
C SER A 758 -45.16 6.10 -90.37
N LEU A 759 -45.74 7.31 -90.43
CA LEU A 759 -47.19 7.55 -90.42
C LEU A 759 -47.72 7.74 -91.86
N ASP A 760 -47.08 8.58 -92.67
CA ASP A 760 -47.54 8.94 -94.02
C ASP A 760 -47.52 7.76 -95.03
N HIS A 761 -46.71 6.72 -94.77
CA HIS A 761 -46.68 5.51 -95.58
C HIS A 761 -48.02 4.73 -95.55
N LEU A 762 -48.91 5.01 -94.59
CA LEU A 762 -50.21 4.37 -94.46
C LEU A 762 -51.38 5.10 -95.15
N GLU A 763 -51.26 6.40 -95.46
CA GLU A 763 -52.40 7.18 -95.99
C GLU A 763 -52.45 7.26 -97.53
N THR A 764 -51.32 7.41 -98.22
CA THR A 764 -51.32 7.68 -99.68
C THR A 764 -51.57 6.46 -100.56
N LEU A 765 -51.44 5.24 -100.01
CA LEU A 765 -51.87 3.98 -100.65
C LEU A 765 -53.37 3.94 -100.98
N ALA A 766 -54.18 4.83 -100.40
CA ALA A 766 -55.61 4.96 -100.69
C ALA A 766 -55.95 5.86 -101.90
N GLY A 767 -55.04 6.76 -102.32
CA GLY A 767 -55.36 7.81 -103.30
C GLY A 767 -55.20 7.43 -104.78
N THR A 768 -54.33 6.48 -105.10
CA THR A 768 -53.95 6.16 -106.49
C THR A 768 -54.98 5.34 -107.29
N SER A 769 -56.19 5.11 -106.77
CA SER A 769 -57.19 4.20 -107.35
C SER A 769 -58.41 4.85 -108.00
N GLU A 770 -58.72 6.14 -107.75
CA GLU A 770 -59.98 6.75 -108.21
C GLU A 770 -59.90 7.54 -109.53
N GLU A 771 -58.83 8.30 -109.81
CA GLU A 771 -58.83 9.23 -110.96
C GLU A 771 -58.54 8.58 -112.32
N THR A 772 -57.77 7.47 -112.35
CA THR A 772 -57.42 6.77 -113.60
C THR A 772 -58.60 6.08 -114.29
N LEU A 773 -59.74 5.91 -113.60
CA LEU A 773 -60.91 5.20 -114.13
C LEU A 773 -61.99 6.09 -114.76
N ARG A 774 -61.93 7.43 -114.64
CA ARG A 774 -63.05 8.31 -115.04
C ARG A 774 -62.96 9.00 -116.41
N GLN A 775 -61.77 9.25 -116.96
CA GLN A 775 -61.63 10.03 -118.21
C GLN A 775 -61.37 9.22 -119.48
N ALA A 776 -60.95 7.95 -119.36
CA ALA A 776 -60.79 7.06 -120.53
C ALA A 776 -62.14 6.63 -121.16
N ALA A 777 -63.27 6.86 -120.48
CA ALA A 777 -64.56 6.27 -120.81
C ALA A 777 -65.50 7.16 -121.65
N THR A 778 -65.29 8.47 -121.78
CA THR A 778 -66.39 9.39 -122.13
C THR A 778 -66.60 9.74 -123.59
N THR A 779 -65.59 9.75 -124.46
CA THR A 779 -65.78 10.25 -125.85
C THR A 779 -65.05 9.47 -126.95
N ALA A 780 -64.69 8.22 -126.69
CA ALA A 780 -64.61 7.22 -127.77
C ALA A 780 -65.98 7.07 -128.49
N GLU A 781 -67.09 7.46 -127.86
CA GLU A 781 -68.43 7.42 -128.46
C GLU A 781 -68.70 8.53 -129.49
N SER A 782 -67.93 9.63 -129.55
CA SER A 782 -68.13 10.66 -130.60
C SER A 782 -67.35 10.36 -131.89
N ILE A 783 -66.74 9.18 -132.02
CA ILE A 783 -65.94 8.73 -133.18
C ILE A 783 -66.78 8.71 -134.45
N ALA A 784 -67.94 8.05 -134.43
CA ALA A 784 -68.48 7.42 -135.63
C ALA A 784 -69.40 8.32 -136.46
N GLU A 785 -70.14 9.25 -135.83
CA GLU A 785 -71.40 9.77 -136.40
C GLU A 785 -71.29 10.73 -137.60
N ARG A 786 -70.10 11.15 -138.03
CA ARG A 786 -69.93 11.98 -139.25
C ARG A 786 -68.84 11.51 -140.20
N LEU A 787 -68.29 10.32 -139.96
CA LEU A 787 -67.21 9.76 -140.76
C LEU A 787 -67.66 9.45 -142.20
N ALA A 788 -68.89 8.99 -142.39
CA ALA A 788 -69.35 8.41 -143.65
C ALA A 788 -70.24 9.32 -144.53
N GLU A 789 -71.18 10.05 -143.93
CA GLU A 789 -72.41 10.43 -144.66
C GLU A 789 -72.25 11.52 -145.73
N ALA A 790 -71.29 12.44 -145.56
CA ALA A 790 -71.40 13.72 -146.26
C ALA A 790 -70.90 13.70 -147.71
N ARG A 791 -69.85 12.91 -148.04
CA ARG A 791 -69.16 13.17 -149.31
C ARG A 791 -68.32 12.09 -149.98
N ASP A 792 -68.92 10.91 -150.08
CA ASP A 792 -68.89 10.22 -151.36
C ASP A 792 -69.74 10.96 -152.42
N GLU A 793 -70.75 11.74 -152.04
CA GLU A 793 -71.71 12.37 -152.97
C GLU A 793 -71.14 13.39 -153.97
N TYR A 794 -70.27 14.33 -153.58
CA TYR A 794 -69.81 15.37 -154.52
C TYR A 794 -68.78 14.84 -155.50
N ARG A 795 -67.93 13.93 -155.00
CA ARG A 795 -66.77 13.45 -155.72
C ARG A 795 -67.18 12.99 -157.17
N ARG A 796 -68.41 12.46 -157.26
CA ARG A 796 -69.16 11.96 -158.43
C ARG A 796 -69.29 12.88 -159.64
N ARG A 797 -69.39 14.21 -159.45
CA ARG A 797 -70.01 15.09 -160.45
C ARG A 797 -69.05 15.82 -161.39
N ALA A 798 -67.76 15.86 -161.08
CA ALA A 798 -66.79 16.70 -161.79
C ALA A 798 -65.78 15.94 -162.66
N GLY A 799 -65.83 14.61 -162.71
CA GLY A 799 -64.97 13.80 -163.61
C GLY A 799 -63.61 13.43 -163.04
N VAL A 800 -63.51 13.28 -161.72
CA VAL A 800 -62.42 12.57 -161.04
C VAL A 800 -63.04 11.24 -160.52
N PRO A 801 -62.40 10.06 -160.65
CA PRO A 801 -62.93 8.75 -160.18
C PRO A 801 -62.30 8.29 -158.85
N SER A 802 -63.04 7.62 -157.94
CA SER A 802 -63.29 6.14 -157.91
C SER A 802 -62.16 5.36 -157.19
N ASP A 803 -61.66 5.96 -156.11
CA ASP A 803 -60.92 5.55 -154.92
C ASP A 803 -59.39 5.70 -154.96
N ASP A 804 -58.74 6.83 -154.63
CA ASP A 804 -59.17 8.19 -154.21
C ASP A 804 -59.70 8.43 -152.76
N ASP A 805 -59.27 9.51 -152.10
CA ASP A 805 -60.14 10.65 -151.71
C ASP A 805 -59.83 11.99 -152.44
N GLY A 806 -59.35 11.89 -153.68
CA GLY A 806 -59.19 13.03 -154.60
C GLY A 806 -60.49 13.42 -155.30
N ALA A 807 -61.24 12.44 -155.81
CA ALA A 807 -62.71 12.42 -155.91
C ALA A 807 -63.29 11.07 -156.48
N VAL A 808 -64.05 10.31 -155.67
CA VAL A 808 -64.98 9.18 -155.90
C VAL A 808 -65.91 9.37 -157.09
N GLY A 809 -65.89 8.43 -158.02
CA GLY A 809 -67.02 8.12 -158.90
C GLY A 809 -68.21 7.59 -158.10
N ILE A 810 -69.16 6.91 -158.73
CA ILE A 810 -70.55 7.01 -158.27
C ILE A 810 -70.95 6.02 -157.14
N GLU A 811 -69.98 5.49 -156.39
CA GLU A 811 -70.13 4.51 -155.29
C GLU A 811 -68.89 4.73 -154.37
N GLU A 812 -68.94 4.90 -153.04
CA GLU A 812 -69.97 4.61 -152.02
C GLU A 812 -70.44 3.15 -152.04
N LEU A 813 -69.52 2.17 -151.97
CA LEU A 813 -69.95 0.76 -151.83
C LEU A 813 -69.18 -0.14 -150.88
N ASP A 814 -68.24 0.35 -150.07
CA ASP A 814 -67.93 -0.34 -148.81
C ASP A 814 -67.39 0.57 -147.69
N LEU A 815 -68.32 1.40 -147.23
CA LEU A 815 -68.53 2.05 -145.93
C LEU A 815 -68.16 1.22 -144.65
N ARG A 816 -67.45 0.08 -144.75
CA ARG A 816 -67.98 -1.13 -144.10
C ARG A 816 -67.07 -2.26 -143.62
N THR A 817 -65.76 -2.29 -143.88
CA THR A 817 -64.99 -3.55 -143.64
C THR A 817 -63.77 -3.49 -142.73
N GLN A 818 -63.21 -2.33 -142.34
CA GLN A 818 -62.20 -2.27 -141.26
C GLN A 818 -62.39 -1.11 -140.26
N GLU A 819 -63.56 -1.10 -139.62
CA GLU A 819 -63.56 -1.07 -138.14
C GLU A 819 -62.72 -2.24 -137.60
N LEU A 820 -62.31 -2.22 -136.33
CA LEU A 820 -61.69 -3.37 -135.63
C LEU A 820 -60.25 -3.74 -136.05
N ARG A 821 -59.28 -2.93 -135.62
CA ARG A 821 -58.26 -3.48 -134.72
C ARG A 821 -58.07 -2.61 -133.47
N GLU A 822 -58.34 -3.28 -132.36
CA GLU A 822 -57.82 -3.12 -131.00
C GLU A 822 -56.42 -2.48 -130.92
#